data_AF-A0A7S0YYM2-F1
#
_entry.id   AF-A0A7S0YYM2-F1
#
_cell.length_a   1.000
_cell.length_b   1.000
_cell.length_c   1.000
_cell.angle_alpha   90.00
_cell.angle_beta   90.00
_cell.angle_gamma   90.00
#
_symmetry.space_group_name_H-M   'P 1'
#
loop_
_entity.id
_entity.type
_entity.pdbx_description
1 polymer ?
#
loop_
_entity_poly.entity_id
_entity_poly.type
_entity_poly.pdbx_seq_one_letter_code
_entity_poly.pdbx_strand_id
1 'polypeptide(L)'
;PTAPPPPATAKARFETAPFDAELLRSKHGIDTASCVWTEITPKSLRGLLAKHVSSLDANASFVPHITNDEASLAQQLSGEAEGPSSRVHLRAGLGVHSFDWGGRRMHLAHSRRGPVVGTDQGPAAWENVVLLCEGVEGGKEATRDLLNKLLHDEESTAPNEFTIFRWIAKWGEWEETGTKRARPLASVVLPPEAKDRVVSDLDSFLSPKTYKFYSEHGIPYKRSLLFHGAPGAGKTSLIQALAGKYRRNLCIMQPTSDPKFTDDALADAIKDAPPRSIIVLEDVDALFDKQRRASTKLSITFSGLLNALDGIANPDGQLFILTTNFRDNLDAALIRNGRVDLHVEFTHASPDQVRALFRQFYPAAPEGKDAEFEAAVAKLLGERRVNMAGLQHFFVAHRTSSPDEAIAGVQAILDDLNEKQGDKAQAEEEGKKAEGGKGGGKDAKGKGKKGKGKKAVDPFTKKDWYDIKAPSVFQVRNCGKTLVTRSSGMRVATDFLKGRILEVNLADLNKDEDQNYRKIKLQMLDVSGKNCLCNFYGMDMTTDKIRSLVKKWQSTIECTVDVTTTDAYKMRMSCIAFTKKRQNQLKKTTYAQTAQIRAIKKKMADIMTKESTTVDLKDLVKKFIPNSIGNQIEQACQSIYPLKDVYIRKVKMLKQPKFDITKLMEVHGNAGSEPVVATTADEGTKVDRAE
;
A
#
# COMPACT_ATOMS: atom_id res chain seq x y z
N PRO A 1 44.83 54.63 20.01
CA PRO A 1 43.43 55.02 20.28
C PRO A 1 42.73 55.41 18.97
N THR A 2 42.37 54.42 18.18
CA THR A 2 41.53 54.60 16.99
C THR A 2 40.07 54.56 17.43
N ALA A 3 39.32 55.62 17.12
CA ALA A 3 37.94 55.79 17.53
C ALA A 3 37.05 54.64 17.03
N PRO A 4 36.01 54.23 17.79
CA PRO A 4 35.06 53.23 17.33
C PRO A 4 34.21 53.80 16.17
N PRO A 5 33.78 52.95 15.22
CA PRO A 5 32.94 53.37 14.11
C PRO A 5 31.56 53.87 14.61
N PRO A 6 30.91 54.77 13.87
CA PRO A 6 29.63 55.34 14.28
C PRO A 6 28.52 54.28 14.32
N PRO A 7 27.48 54.46 15.16
CA PRO A 7 26.39 53.50 15.26
C PRO A 7 25.58 53.48 13.96
N ALA A 8 25.30 52.28 13.47
CA ALA A 8 24.55 52.03 12.25
C ALA A 8 23.22 52.78 12.26
N THR A 9 23.05 53.68 11.29
CA THR A 9 21.78 54.35 10.99
C THR A 9 20.75 53.34 10.52
N ALA A 10 19.53 53.45 11.05
CA ALA A 10 18.41 52.55 10.85
C ALA A 10 18.00 52.39 9.38
N LYS A 11 18.11 51.16 8.85
CA LYS A 11 17.11 50.37 8.09
C LYS A 11 17.81 49.37 7.15
N ALA A 12 18.40 48.32 7.71
CA ALA A 12 18.56 47.06 6.97
C ALA A 12 17.16 46.41 6.86
N ARG A 13 16.39 46.81 5.83
CA ARG A 13 15.15 46.12 5.47
C ARG A 13 15.54 44.86 4.68
N PHE A 14 15.38 43.71 5.33
CA PHE A 14 15.43 42.34 4.79
C PHE A 14 16.82 41.77 4.42
N GLU A 15 17.60 41.36 5.43
CA GLU A 15 18.71 40.37 5.26
C GLU A 15 18.20 38.92 5.02
N THR A 16 16.90 38.74 4.77
CA THR A 16 16.25 37.43 4.59
C THR A 16 15.51 37.31 3.26
N ALA A 17 15.97 37.99 2.20
CA ALA A 17 15.35 37.86 0.89
C ALA A 17 15.52 36.42 0.35
N PRO A 18 14.46 35.78 -0.18
CA PRO A 18 14.55 34.41 -0.71
C PRO A 18 15.37 34.31 -2.01
N PHE A 19 15.82 35.42 -2.56
CA PHE A 19 16.61 35.54 -3.80
C PHE A 19 17.87 36.36 -3.56
N ASP A 20 18.84 36.26 -4.48
CA ASP A 20 20.06 37.06 -4.45
C ASP A 20 19.81 38.35 -5.24
N ALA A 21 19.60 39.45 -4.52
CA ALA A 21 19.25 40.74 -5.11
C ALA A 21 20.39 41.33 -5.97
N GLU A 22 21.65 41.09 -5.58
CA GLU A 22 22.81 41.60 -6.32
C GLU A 22 22.99 40.81 -7.62
N LEU A 23 22.79 39.50 -7.59
CA LEU A 23 22.81 38.66 -8.79
C LEU A 23 21.70 39.06 -9.77
N LEU A 24 20.47 39.28 -9.29
CA LEU A 24 19.35 39.70 -10.15
C LEU A 24 19.60 41.08 -10.78
N ARG A 25 20.16 42.03 -10.02
CA ARG A 25 20.48 43.36 -10.52
C ARG A 25 21.63 43.33 -11.53
N SER A 26 22.74 42.70 -11.19
CA SER A 26 23.98 42.71 -12.01
C SER A 26 23.86 41.88 -13.28
N LYS A 27 23.23 40.70 -13.22
CA LYS A 27 23.17 39.75 -14.34
C LYS A 27 21.90 39.86 -15.17
N HIS A 28 20.79 40.26 -14.55
CA HIS A 28 19.48 40.29 -15.20
C HIS A 28 18.87 41.70 -15.29
N GLY A 29 19.54 42.72 -14.74
CA GLY A 29 19.06 44.11 -14.79
C GLY A 29 17.79 44.37 -13.96
N ILE A 30 17.41 43.44 -13.08
CA ILE A 30 16.17 43.52 -12.31
C ILE A 30 16.44 44.29 -11.01
N ASP A 31 15.85 45.48 -10.87
CA ASP A 31 15.89 46.19 -9.60
C ASP A 31 14.84 45.64 -8.63
N THR A 32 15.29 44.83 -7.70
CA THR A 32 14.42 44.19 -6.70
C THR A 32 13.79 45.21 -5.74
N ALA A 33 14.33 46.42 -5.63
CA ALA A 33 13.76 47.50 -4.81
C ALA A 33 12.53 48.14 -5.45
N SER A 34 12.40 48.10 -6.78
CA SER A 34 11.25 48.62 -7.52
C SER A 34 10.18 47.55 -7.78
N CYS A 35 10.38 46.32 -7.31
CA CYS A 35 9.49 45.19 -7.53
C CYS A 35 8.73 44.78 -6.26
N VAL A 36 7.49 44.32 -6.43
CA VAL A 36 6.80 43.50 -5.43
C VAL A 36 7.18 42.04 -5.68
N TRP A 37 7.61 41.32 -4.64
CA TRP A 37 7.98 39.92 -4.78
C TRP A 37 7.17 39.02 -3.84
N THR A 38 6.89 37.80 -4.29
CA THR A 38 6.23 36.77 -3.50
C THR A 38 6.98 35.44 -3.65
N GLU A 39 7.25 34.77 -2.53
CA GLU A 39 7.75 33.40 -2.55
C GLU A 39 6.57 32.45 -2.78
N ILE A 40 6.67 31.59 -3.79
CA ILE A 40 5.64 30.59 -4.07
C ILE A 40 5.96 29.36 -3.23
N THR A 41 5.26 29.17 -2.12
CA THR A 41 5.45 28.00 -1.24
C THR A 41 4.70 26.76 -1.73
N PRO A 42 3.41 26.83 -2.13
CA PRO A 42 2.65 25.64 -2.51
C PRO A 42 3.17 24.99 -3.79
N LYS A 43 3.43 23.67 -3.78
CA LYS A 43 3.94 22.93 -4.94
C LYS A 43 2.97 22.95 -6.13
N SER A 44 1.66 22.94 -5.89
CA SER A 44 0.62 23.08 -6.92
C SER A 44 0.78 24.38 -7.70
N LEU A 45 0.83 25.52 -7.00
CA LEU A 45 1.08 26.83 -7.61
C LEU A 45 2.43 26.92 -8.31
N ARG A 46 3.50 26.31 -7.77
CA ARG A 46 4.80 26.23 -8.47
C ARG A 46 4.67 25.52 -9.81
N GLY A 47 3.95 24.40 -9.85
CA GLY A 47 3.70 23.62 -11.07
C GLY A 47 2.93 24.41 -12.11
N LEU A 48 1.84 25.09 -11.70
CA LEU A 48 1.02 25.92 -12.58
C LEU A 48 1.81 27.09 -13.16
N LEU A 49 2.55 27.80 -12.31
CA LEU A 49 3.36 28.94 -12.72
C LEU A 49 4.49 28.50 -13.67
N ALA A 50 5.15 27.38 -13.39
CA ALA A 50 6.18 26.82 -14.28
C ALA A 50 5.62 26.35 -15.63
N LYS A 51 4.37 25.86 -15.67
CA LYS A 51 3.65 25.48 -16.91
C LYS A 51 3.20 26.70 -17.70
N HIS A 52 2.69 27.73 -17.03
CA HIS A 52 2.33 28.98 -17.68
C HIS A 52 3.56 29.64 -18.30
N VAL A 53 4.63 29.79 -17.53
CA VAL A 53 5.89 30.37 -18.01
C VAL A 53 6.52 29.55 -19.14
N SER A 54 6.39 28.22 -19.13
CA SER A 54 6.92 27.41 -20.23
C SER A 54 6.11 27.49 -21.52
N SER A 55 4.85 27.93 -21.46
CA SER A 55 4.04 28.21 -22.65
C SER A 55 4.38 29.54 -23.34
N LEU A 56 5.22 30.38 -22.71
CA LEU A 56 5.63 31.67 -23.24
C LEU A 56 6.98 31.55 -23.96
N ASP A 57 7.07 32.07 -25.19
CA ASP A 57 8.22 31.92 -26.09
C ASP A 57 9.52 32.62 -25.62
N ALA A 58 9.46 33.45 -24.56
CA ALA A 58 10.55 34.35 -24.14
C ALA A 58 11.57 33.74 -23.17
N ASN A 59 11.53 32.42 -22.91
CA ASN A 59 12.27 31.81 -21.80
C ASN A 59 13.40 30.87 -22.26
N ALA A 60 14.50 30.83 -21.50
CA ALA A 60 15.76 30.20 -21.93
C ALA A 60 16.12 28.89 -21.18
N SER A 61 15.35 28.50 -20.17
CA SER A 61 15.64 27.31 -19.33
C SER A 61 14.40 26.46 -19.14
N PHE A 62 14.50 25.19 -19.52
CA PHE A 62 13.38 24.26 -19.44
C PHE A 62 13.84 22.92 -18.87
N VAL A 63 12.96 22.29 -18.11
CA VAL A 63 13.12 20.92 -17.62
C VAL A 63 12.04 20.07 -18.30
N PRO A 64 12.43 18.97 -18.98
CA PRO A 64 11.46 18.06 -19.55
C PRO A 64 10.73 17.31 -18.43
N HIS A 65 9.40 17.31 -18.50
CA HIS A 65 8.53 16.51 -17.67
C HIS A 65 7.78 15.54 -18.58
N ILE A 66 8.08 14.25 -18.41
CA ILE A 66 7.40 13.19 -19.16
C ILE A 66 6.18 12.82 -18.34
N THR A 67 4.99 13.10 -18.88
CA THR A 67 3.77 12.48 -18.36
C THR A 67 3.63 11.11 -19.01
N ASN A 68 3.47 10.09 -18.16
CA ASN A 68 3.00 8.80 -18.63
C ASN A 68 1.48 8.93 -18.80
N ASP A 69 1.05 9.61 -19.85
CA ASP A 69 -0.34 9.54 -20.25
C ASP A 69 -0.61 8.11 -20.72
N GLU A 70 -1.16 7.27 -19.83
CA GLU A 70 -1.73 5.96 -20.18
C GLU A 70 -2.79 6.06 -21.30
N ALA A 71 -3.19 7.28 -21.69
CA ALA A 71 -4.07 7.57 -22.80
C ALA A 71 -3.51 7.19 -24.20
N SER A 72 -2.24 6.81 -24.30
CA SER A 72 -1.55 6.57 -25.57
C SER A 72 -2.13 5.49 -26.49
N LEU A 73 -2.42 4.27 -25.99
CA LEU A 73 -2.77 3.16 -26.89
C LEU A 73 -4.22 3.31 -27.38
N ALA A 74 -5.11 3.72 -26.47
CA ALA A 74 -6.51 3.93 -26.79
C ALA A 74 -6.70 5.09 -27.79
N GLN A 75 -5.95 6.19 -27.63
CA GLN A 75 -6.01 7.32 -28.56
C GLN A 75 -5.46 6.97 -29.96
N GLN A 76 -4.34 6.24 -30.02
CA GLN A 76 -3.80 5.72 -31.28
C GLN A 76 -4.77 4.75 -31.98
N LEU A 77 -5.40 3.83 -31.23
CA LEU A 77 -6.39 2.90 -31.78
C LEU A 77 -7.70 3.58 -32.19
N SER A 78 -8.07 4.70 -31.56
CA SER A 78 -9.27 5.49 -31.91
C SER A 78 -9.09 6.39 -33.14
N GLY A 79 -7.86 6.51 -33.67
CA GLY A 79 -7.55 7.41 -34.79
C GLY A 79 -7.56 8.90 -34.44
N GLU A 80 -7.82 9.27 -33.19
CA GLU A 80 -7.90 10.68 -32.74
C GLU A 80 -6.53 11.32 -32.45
N ALA A 81 -5.42 10.57 -32.50
CA ALA A 81 -4.09 11.08 -32.22
C ALA A 81 -3.04 10.61 -33.24
N GLU A 82 -2.56 11.55 -34.07
CA GLU A 82 -1.27 11.41 -34.74
C GLU A 82 -0.15 11.87 -33.79
N GLY A 83 0.57 10.92 -33.18
CA GLY A 83 1.74 11.23 -32.35
C GLY A 83 2.20 10.14 -31.39
N PRO A 84 3.42 10.28 -30.83
CA PRO A 84 3.99 9.35 -29.87
C PRO A 84 3.22 9.35 -28.54
N SER A 85 3.28 8.20 -27.87
CA SER A 85 2.56 7.85 -26.64
C SER A 85 2.89 8.70 -25.43
N SER A 86 4.14 9.15 -25.34
CA SER A 86 4.64 9.97 -24.25
C SER A 86 4.78 11.39 -24.75
N ARG A 87 4.07 12.33 -24.10
CA ARG A 87 4.23 13.75 -24.36
C ARG A 87 5.28 14.31 -23.42
N VAL A 88 6.30 14.96 -24.00
CA VAL A 88 7.27 15.73 -23.22
C VAL A 88 6.68 17.11 -23.01
N HIS A 89 6.22 17.39 -21.79
CA HIS A 89 5.85 18.73 -21.38
C HIS A 89 7.09 19.47 -20.88
N LEU A 90 7.35 20.65 -21.42
CA LEU A 90 8.40 21.51 -20.88
C LEU A 90 7.85 22.28 -19.67
N ARG A 91 8.62 22.33 -18.59
CA ARG A 91 8.38 23.21 -17.44
C ARG A 91 9.53 24.21 -17.33
N ALA A 92 9.25 25.40 -16.79
CA ALA A 92 10.30 26.37 -16.52
C ALA A 92 11.41 25.77 -15.62
N GLY A 93 12.64 25.78 -16.12
CA GLY A 93 13.82 25.26 -15.42
C GLY A 93 14.41 26.26 -14.44
N LEU A 94 15.60 25.96 -13.90
CA LEU A 94 16.34 26.88 -13.04
C LEU A 94 16.77 28.12 -13.82
N GLY A 95 16.72 29.30 -13.20
CA GLY A 95 17.07 30.56 -13.82
C GLY A 95 16.00 31.64 -13.61
N VAL A 96 16.12 32.72 -14.38
CA VAL A 96 15.19 33.85 -14.35
C VAL A 96 14.43 33.87 -15.67
N HIS A 97 13.10 33.83 -15.58
CA HIS A 97 12.17 33.87 -16.70
C HIS A 97 11.41 35.19 -16.64
N SER A 98 11.21 35.88 -17.76
CA SER A 98 10.55 37.19 -17.77
C SER A 98 9.37 37.17 -18.73
N PHE A 99 8.25 37.73 -18.30
CA PHE A 99 7.01 37.76 -19.07
C PHE A 99 6.16 38.96 -18.68
N ASP A 100 5.22 39.34 -19.56
CA ASP A 100 4.29 40.43 -19.30
C ASP A 100 2.93 39.90 -18.83
N TRP A 101 2.36 40.52 -17.79
CA TRP A 101 1.02 40.23 -17.28
C TRP A 101 0.32 41.53 -16.87
N GLY A 102 -0.89 41.77 -17.37
CA GLY A 102 -1.67 42.96 -17.01
C GLY A 102 -0.96 44.28 -17.33
N GLY A 103 -0.15 44.32 -18.40
CA GLY A 103 0.63 45.50 -18.79
C GLY A 103 1.88 45.77 -17.95
N ARG A 104 2.28 44.82 -17.09
CA ARG A 104 3.48 44.93 -16.25
C ARG A 104 4.44 43.78 -16.53
N ARG A 105 5.73 44.06 -16.39
CA ARG A 105 6.76 43.03 -16.49
C ARG A 105 6.83 42.25 -15.18
N MET A 106 6.87 40.93 -15.31
CA MET A 106 7.04 39.97 -14.22
C MET A 106 8.26 39.10 -14.47
N HIS A 107 8.91 38.68 -13.39
CA HIS A 107 10.10 37.84 -13.40
C HIS A 107 9.91 36.66 -12.45
N LEU A 108 10.04 35.44 -12.96
CA LEU A 108 10.08 34.22 -12.18
C LEU A 108 11.54 33.83 -11.94
N ALA A 109 12.01 33.95 -10.70
CA ALA A 109 13.31 33.46 -10.28
C ALA A 109 13.19 32.06 -9.65
N HIS A 110 13.72 31.05 -10.33
CA HIS A 110 13.78 29.68 -9.85
C HIS A 110 15.23 29.32 -9.50
N SER A 111 15.54 29.16 -8.21
CA SER A 111 16.91 28.98 -7.72
C SER A 111 17.07 27.79 -6.77
N ARG A 112 18.30 27.25 -6.73
CA ARG A 112 18.74 26.29 -5.70
C ARG A 112 19.38 27.03 -4.53
N ARG A 113 19.03 26.63 -3.31
CA ARG A 113 19.49 27.17 -2.04
C ARG A 113 20.11 26.07 -1.19
N GLY A 114 21.22 26.40 -0.54
CA GLY A 114 21.89 25.51 0.40
C GLY A 114 22.66 24.35 -0.26
N PRO A 115 23.40 23.57 0.56
CA PRO A 115 24.13 22.41 0.07
C PRO A 115 23.18 21.29 -0.36
N VAL A 116 23.62 20.47 -1.32
CA VAL A 116 22.91 19.24 -1.66
C VAL A 116 22.91 18.31 -0.44
N VAL A 117 21.73 17.94 0.04
CA VAL A 117 21.51 17.03 1.16
C VAL A 117 21.08 15.65 0.67
N GLY A 118 21.35 14.60 1.43
CA GLY A 118 20.87 13.25 1.11
C GLY A 118 19.44 13.04 1.62
N THR A 119 18.54 12.56 0.76
CA THR A 119 17.21 12.07 1.11
C THR A 119 17.10 10.57 0.83
N ASP A 120 16.01 9.94 1.27
CA ASP A 120 15.67 8.54 0.93
C ASP A 120 15.55 8.27 -0.59
N GLN A 121 15.54 9.32 -1.42
CA GLN A 121 15.44 9.24 -2.89
C GLN A 121 16.73 9.68 -3.59
N GLY A 122 17.81 9.90 -2.83
CA GLY A 122 19.10 10.38 -3.34
C GLY A 122 19.40 11.83 -2.97
N PRO A 123 20.41 12.44 -3.62
CA PRO A 123 20.80 13.81 -3.37
C PRO A 123 19.67 14.78 -3.76
N ALA A 124 19.27 15.67 -2.85
CA ALA A 124 18.27 16.71 -3.06
C ALA A 124 18.86 18.08 -2.71
N ALA A 125 18.55 19.10 -3.52
CA ALA A 125 18.84 20.50 -3.20
C ALA A 125 17.52 21.17 -2.81
N TRP A 126 17.57 22.16 -1.91
CA TRP A 126 16.39 22.98 -1.65
C TRP A 126 16.19 23.92 -2.85
N GLU A 127 15.05 23.79 -3.52
CA GLU A 127 14.65 24.66 -4.63
C GLU A 127 13.54 25.63 -4.16
N ASN A 128 13.69 26.89 -4.51
CA ASN A 128 12.72 27.93 -4.23
C ASN A 128 12.37 28.73 -5.48
N VAL A 129 11.11 29.17 -5.54
CA VAL A 129 10.53 29.90 -6.68
C VAL A 129 9.99 31.21 -6.16
N VAL A 130 10.46 32.31 -6.74
CA VAL A 130 10.05 33.67 -6.38
C VAL A 130 9.50 34.36 -7.62
N LEU A 131 8.32 34.94 -7.51
CA LEU A 131 7.73 35.79 -8.54
C LEU A 131 7.94 37.25 -8.15
N LEU A 132 8.54 38.04 -9.04
CA LEU A 132 8.74 39.47 -8.91
C LEU A 132 7.87 40.20 -9.95
N CYS A 133 7.18 41.25 -9.56
CA CYS A 133 6.38 42.11 -10.43
C CYS A 133 6.93 43.54 -10.35
N GLU A 134 7.26 44.13 -11.49
CA GLU A 134 7.73 45.51 -11.55
C GLU A 134 6.63 46.50 -11.14
N GLY A 135 7.00 47.50 -10.35
CA GLY A 135 6.12 48.54 -9.85
C GLY A 135 5.51 48.18 -8.49
N VAL A 136 5.94 48.89 -7.45
CA VAL A 136 5.48 48.70 -6.06
C VAL A 136 3.98 48.95 -5.92
N GLU A 137 3.46 49.99 -6.56
CA GLU A 137 2.06 50.35 -6.55
C GLU A 137 1.27 49.50 -7.56
N GLY A 138 0.27 48.74 -7.11
CA GLY A 138 -0.53 47.84 -7.96
C GLY A 138 0.12 46.49 -8.28
N GLY A 139 1.40 46.28 -7.91
CA GLY A 139 2.12 45.03 -8.23
C GLY A 139 1.58 43.84 -7.44
N LYS A 140 1.05 44.08 -6.24
CA LYS A 140 0.39 43.04 -5.42
C LYS A 140 -0.91 42.58 -6.08
N GLU A 141 -1.70 43.50 -6.59
CA GLU A 141 -2.97 43.24 -7.26
C GLU A 141 -2.74 42.45 -8.55
N ALA A 142 -1.77 42.87 -9.37
CA ALA A 142 -1.38 42.16 -10.60
C ALA A 142 -0.85 40.74 -10.30
N THR A 143 -0.04 40.58 -9.26
CA THR A 143 0.46 39.26 -8.83
C THR A 143 -0.70 38.34 -8.43
N ARG A 144 -1.65 38.86 -7.63
CA ARG A 144 -2.84 38.11 -7.21
C ARG A 144 -3.72 37.74 -8.40
N ASP A 145 -3.90 38.66 -9.35
CA ASP A 145 -4.70 38.43 -10.56
C ASP A 145 -4.13 37.29 -11.41
N LEU A 146 -2.81 37.27 -11.65
CA LEU A 146 -2.13 36.15 -12.32
C LEU A 146 -2.39 34.83 -11.59
N LEU A 147 -2.10 34.78 -10.28
CA LEU A 147 -2.23 33.53 -9.52
C LEU A 147 -3.68 33.03 -9.49
N ASN A 148 -4.66 33.92 -9.36
CA ASN A 148 -6.08 33.57 -9.44
C ASN A 148 -6.46 33.06 -10.82
N LYS A 149 -5.93 33.66 -11.89
CA LYS A 149 -6.17 33.21 -13.26
C LYS A 149 -5.60 31.81 -13.48
N LEU A 150 -4.38 31.54 -13.02
CA LEU A 150 -3.76 30.22 -13.12
C LEU A 150 -4.56 29.14 -12.37
N LEU A 151 -5.05 29.47 -11.18
CA LEU A 151 -5.93 28.59 -10.41
C LEU A 151 -7.26 28.35 -11.15
N HIS A 152 -7.86 29.41 -11.71
CA HIS A 152 -9.11 29.29 -12.46
C HIS A 152 -8.96 28.45 -13.74
N ASP A 153 -7.84 28.61 -14.46
CA ASP A 153 -7.56 27.87 -15.68
C ASP A 153 -7.30 26.38 -15.38
N GLU A 154 -6.69 26.04 -14.23
CA GLU A 154 -6.59 24.66 -13.74
C GLU A 154 -7.97 24.09 -13.34
N GLU A 155 -8.77 24.89 -12.62
CA GLU A 155 -10.15 24.52 -12.24
C GLU A 155 -11.05 24.30 -13.47
N SER A 156 -10.69 24.87 -14.62
CA SER A 156 -11.31 24.59 -15.90
C SER A 156 -10.78 23.27 -16.46
N THR A 157 -11.24 22.16 -15.90
CA THR A 157 -10.95 20.84 -16.48
C THR A 157 -11.45 20.83 -17.92
N ALA A 158 -10.63 20.32 -18.85
CA ALA A 158 -11.03 20.17 -20.23
C ALA A 158 -12.37 19.41 -20.29
N PRO A 159 -13.30 19.83 -21.17
CA PRO A 159 -14.58 19.14 -21.28
C PRO A 159 -14.32 17.66 -21.58
N ASN A 160 -14.82 16.79 -20.70
CA ASN A 160 -14.66 15.33 -20.73
C ASN A 160 -13.33 14.75 -20.25
N GLU A 161 -12.55 15.45 -19.43
CA GLU A 161 -11.40 14.87 -18.71
C GLU A 161 -11.48 15.16 -17.21
N PHE A 162 -10.83 14.33 -16.40
CA PHE A 162 -10.63 14.58 -14.97
C PHE A 162 -9.28 14.01 -14.51
N THR A 163 -8.66 14.68 -13.56
CA THR A 163 -7.37 14.27 -13.00
C THR A 163 -7.56 13.43 -11.75
N ILE A 164 -6.77 12.36 -11.62
CA ILE A 164 -6.76 11.46 -10.47
C ILE A 164 -5.56 11.78 -9.59
N PHE A 165 -5.83 12.05 -8.33
CA PHE A 165 -4.86 12.28 -7.28
C PHE A 165 -4.88 11.13 -6.27
N ARG A 166 -3.69 10.73 -5.82
CA ARG A 166 -3.49 9.76 -4.74
C ARG A 166 -2.72 10.40 -3.59
N TRP A 167 -3.15 10.16 -2.37
CA TRP A 167 -2.42 10.66 -1.19
C TRP A 167 -1.18 9.82 -0.90
N ILE A 168 -0.04 10.47 -0.75
CA ILE A 168 1.23 9.85 -0.37
C ILE A 168 1.53 10.17 1.10
N ALA A 169 1.13 9.28 2.00
CA ALA A 169 1.27 9.48 3.44
C ALA A 169 2.72 9.65 3.92
N LYS A 170 3.70 9.10 3.19
CA LYS A 170 5.13 9.33 3.48
C LYS A 170 5.51 10.82 3.37
N TRP A 171 4.89 11.55 2.47
CA TRP A 171 5.28 12.92 2.09
C TRP A 171 4.25 13.96 2.54
N GLY A 172 3.04 13.52 2.89
CA GLY A 172 1.96 14.41 3.28
C GLY A 172 1.47 15.24 2.10
N GLU A 173 1.39 14.66 0.90
CA GLU A 173 0.95 15.39 -0.29
C GLU A 173 0.14 14.53 -1.27
N TRP A 174 -0.66 15.22 -2.09
CA TRP A 174 -1.37 14.64 -3.22
C TRP A 174 -0.45 14.52 -4.43
N GLU A 175 -0.31 13.31 -4.95
CA GLU A 175 0.41 13.02 -6.19
C GLU A 175 -0.59 12.83 -7.34
N GLU A 176 -0.36 13.54 -8.45
CA GLU A 176 -1.09 13.33 -9.69
C GLU A 176 -0.72 11.95 -10.26
N THR A 177 -1.67 11.03 -10.26
CA THR A 177 -1.48 9.67 -10.80
C THR A 177 -1.73 9.61 -12.30
N GLY A 178 -2.56 10.51 -12.82
CA GLY A 178 -2.82 10.64 -14.26
C GLY A 178 -4.18 11.28 -14.57
N THR A 179 -4.38 11.62 -15.84
CA THR A 179 -5.64 12.18 -16.36
C THR A 179 -6.41 11.11 -17.13
N LYS A 180 -7.73 11.03 -16.91
CA LYS A 180 -8.61 10.10 -17.62
C LYS A 180 -9.73 10.84 -18.35
N ARG A 181 -10.12 10.30 -19.51
CA ARG A 181 -11.36 10.72 -20.16
C ARG A 181 -12.57 10.33 -19.31
N ALA A 182 -13.48 11.27 -19.17
CA ALA A 182 -14.76 11.10 -18.52
C ALA A 182 -15.54 9.96 -19.19
N ARG A 183 -15.91 8.96 -18.40
CA ARG A 183 -16.83 7.92 -18.83
C ARG A 183 -18.24 8.53 -18.93
N PRO A 184 -18.94 8.44 -20.08
CA PRO A 184 -20.31 8.93 -20.17
C PRO A 184 -21.17 8.22 -19.14
N LEU A 185 -21.99 8.98 -18.40
CA LEU A 185 -22.86 8.41 -17.37
C LEU A 185 -23.82 7.35 -17.94
N ALA A 186 -24.20 7.46 -19.22
CA ALA A 186 -24.99 6.46 -19.94
C ALA A 186 -24.34 5.07 -19.99
N SER A 187 -23.01 5.00 -20.04
CA SER A 187 -22.27 3.74 -20.14
C SER A 187 -22.17 2.96 -18.83
N VAL A 188 -22.62 3.54 -17.71
CA VAL A 188 -22.69 2.89 -16.40
C VAL A 188 -24.11 2.34 -16.25
N VAL A 189 -24.22 1.01 -16.31
CA VAL A 189 -25.48 0.29 -16.24
C VAL A 189 -25.85 0.04 -14.77
N LEU A 190 -26.74 0.88 -14.25
CA LEU A 190 -27.32 0.79 -12.91
C LEU A 190 -28.86 0.79 -13.02
N PRO A 191 -29.59 0.35 -11.98
CA PRO A 191 -31.03 0.54 -11.93
C PRO A 191 -31.35 2.04 -12.15
N PRO A 192 -32.28 2.39 -13.05
CA PRO A 192 -32.59 3.79 -13.39
C PRO A 192 -32.87 4.64 -12.14
N GLU A 193 -33.67 4.11 -11.22
CA GLU A 193 -34.02 4.79 -9.97
C GLU A 193 -32.79 5.16 -9.10
N ALA A 194 -31.83 4.24 -8.97
CA ALA A 194 -30.63 4.48 -8.18
C ALA A 194 -29.73 5.55 -8.82
N LYS A 195 -29.61 5.49 -10.15
CA LYS A 195 -28.84 6.44 -10.94
C LYS A 195 -29.44 7.84 -10.88
N ASP A 196 -30.74 7.95 -11.11
CA ASP A 196 -31.47 9.21 -11.11
C ASP A 196 -31.50 9.84 -9.72
N ARG A 197 -31.61 9.02 -8.67
CA ARG A 197 -31.52 9.48 -7.28
C ARG A 197 -30.18 10.13 -6.96
N VAL A 198 -29.06 9.50 -7.34
CA VAL A 198 -27.72 10.06 -7.11
C VAL A 198 -27.51 11.33 -7.94
N VAL A 199 -27.94 11.30 -9.20
CA VAL A 199 -27.83 12.45 -10.10
C VAL A 199 -28.63 13.63 -9.59
N SER A 200 -29.90 13.43 -9.26
CA SER A 200 -30.80 14.47 -8.75
C SER A 200 -30.31 15.06 -7.43
N ASP A 201 -29.80 14.22 -6.52
CA ASP A 201 -29.23 14.68 -5.26
C ASP A 201 -28.04 15.62 -5.46
N LEU A 202 -27.11 15.23 -6.34
CA LEU A 202 -25.91 16.01 -6.63
C LEU A 202 -26.22 17.26 -7.45
N ASP A 203 -27.12 17.19 -8.43
CA ASP A 203 -27.58 18.36 -9.19
C ASP A 203 -28.24 19.39 -8.26
N SER A 204 -29.05 18.92 -7.28
CA SER A 204 -29.66 19.77 -6.25
C SER A 204 -28.61 20.36 -5.31
N PHE A 205 -27.70 19.55 -4.78
CA PHE A 205 -26.65 19.98 -3.87
C PHE A 205 -25.76 21.04 -4.51
N LEU A 206 -25.29 20.81 -5.74
CA LEU A 206 -24.39 21.70 -6.47
C LEU A 206 -25.09 22.95 -7.04
N SER A 207 -26.39 23.10 -6.85
CA SER A 207 -27.12 24.27 -7.35
C SER A 207 -26.76 25.54 -6.57
N PRO A 208 -26.70 26.71 -7.22
CA PRO A 208 -26.44 27.98 -6.54
C PRO A 208 -27.45 28.30 -5.43
N LYS A 209 -28.70 27.82 -5.57
CA LYS A 209 -29.75 27.99 -4.57
C LYS A 209 -29.43 27.23 -3.28
N THR A 210 -29.02 25.98 -3.41
CA THR A 210 -28.64 25.15 -2.26
C THR A 210 -27.38 25.70 -1.59
N TYR A 211 -26.38 26.14 -2.37
CA TYR A 211 -25.20 26.79 -1.78
C TYR A 211 -25.57 28.01 -0.92
N LYS A 212 -26.44 28.91 -1.43
CA LYS A 212 -26.95 30.05 -0.65
C LYS A 212 -27.66 29.61 0.62
N PHE A 213 -28.52 28.60 0.54
CA PHE A 213 -29.22 28.05 1.70
C PHE A 213 -28.24 27.56 2.78
N TYR A 214 -27.22 26.79 2.42
CA TYR A 214 -26.21 26.31 3.37
C TYR A 214 -25.43 27.47 3.99
N SER A 215 -25.00 28.43 3.18
CA SER A 215 -24.24 29.61 3.62
C SER A 215 -25.04 30.50 4.58
N GLU A 216 -26.30 30.81 4.26
CA GLU A 216 -27.18 31.65 5.08
C GLU A 216 -27.53 31.02 6.44
N HIS A 217 -27.57 29.68 6.50
CA HIS A 217 -27.89 28.95 7.73
C HIS A 217 -26.64 28.50 8.51
N GLY A 218 -25.43 28.83 8.06
CA GLY A 218 -24.18 28.43 8.70
C GLY A 218 -23.96 26.92 8.75
N ILE A 219 -24.55 26.16 7.81
CA ILE A 219 -24.41 24.72 7.71
C ILE A 219 -23.17 24.42 6.85
N PRO A 220 -22.22 23.58 7.31
CA PRO A 220 -21.06 23.20 6.51
C PRO A 220 -21.50 22.68 5.14
N TYR A 221 -20.99 23.29 4.06
CA TYR A 221 -21.39 22.94 2.70
C TYR A 221 -20.63 21.69 2.22
N LYS A 222 -21.02 20.54 2.76
CA LYS A 222 -20.49 19.22 2.40
C LYS A 222 -21.64 18.28 2.03
N ARG A 223 -21.31 17.27 1.22
CA ARG A 223 -22.21 16.15 0.91
C ARG A 223 -21.44 14.84 0.92
N SER A 224 -22.00 13.83 1.56
CA SER A 224 -21.36 12.51 1.71
C SER A 224 -22.27 11.39 1.20
N LEU A 225 -21.74 10.54 0.32
CA LEU A 225 -22.45 9.39 -0.24
C LEU A 225 -21.76 8.09 0.20
N LEU A 226 -22.55 7.07 0.52
CA LEU A 226 -22.06 5.72 0.80
C LEU A 226 -22.50 4.76 -0.30
N PHE A 227 -21.52 4.24 -1.04
CA PHE A 227 -21.71 3.21 -2.05
C PHE A 227 -21.41 1.85 -1.43
N HIS A 228 -22.45 1.03 -1.23
CA HIS A 228 -22.31 -0.27 -0.57
C HIS A 228 -22.89 -1.41 -1.40
N GLY A 229 -22.36 -2.62 -1.24
CA GLY A 229 -22.94 -3.82 -1.86
C GLY A 229 -21.89 -4.69 -2.55
N ALA A 230 -22.32 -5.56 -3.46
CA ALA A 230 -21.48 -6.65 -3.98
C ALA A 230 -20.18 -6.14 -4.66
N PRO A 231 -19.05 -6.86 -4.51
CA PRO A 231 -17.82 -6.54 -5.23
C PRO A 231 -18.01 -6.74 -6.74
N GLY A 232 -17.47 -5.81 -7.54
CA GLY A 232 -17.63 -5.83 -9.00
C GLY A 232 -19.02 -5.40 -9.51
N ALA A 233 -19.83 -4.74 -8.68
CA ALA A 233 -21.15 -4.23 -9.09
C ALA A 233 -21.10 -2.82 -9.74
N GLY A 234 -19.92 -2.22 -9.91
CA GLY A 234 -19.75 -0.94 -10.62
C GLY A 234 -19.64 0.31 -9.74
N LYS A 235 -19.39 0.18 -8.43
CA LYS A 235 -19.18 1.30 -7.49
C LYS A 235 -18.16 2.33 -8.01
N THR A 236 -16.92 1.89 -8.25
CA THR A 236 -15.84 2.75 -8.76
C THR A 236 -16.11 3.26 -10.19
N SER A 237 -16.86 2.50 -11.00
CA SER A 237 -17.28 2.96 -12.34
C SER A 237 -18.25 4.14 -12.27
N LEU A 238 -19.19 4.15 -11.31
CA LEU A 238 -20.08 5.29 -11.11
C LEU A 238 -19.31 6.53 -10.65
N ILE A 239 -18.36 6.37 -9.72
CA ILE A 239 -17.51 7.47 -9.23
C ILE A 239 -16.81 8.20 -10.39
N GLN A 240 -16.19 7.44 -11.31
CA GLN A 240 -15.53 8.00 -12.49
C GLN A 240 -16.49 8.74 -13.43
N ALA A 241 -17.71 8.21 -13.60
CA ALA A 241 -18.72 8.88 -14.42
C ALA A 241 -19.26 10.17 -13.78
N LEU A 242 -19.39 10.21 -12.44
CA LEU A 242 -19.80 11.40 -11.70
C LEU A 242 -18.71 12.50 -11.75
N ALA A 243 -17.44 12.12 -11.60
CA ALA A 243 -16.31 13.03 -11.75
C ALA A 243 -16.32 13.72 -13.13
N GLY A 244 -16.54 12.93 -14.18
CA GLY A 244 -16.69 13.42 -15.54
C GLY A 244 -17.90 14.36 -15.73
N LYS A 245 -19.10 13.97 -15.25
CA LYS A 245 -20.32 14.78 -15.38
C LYS A 245 -20.17 16.15 -14.70
N TYR A 246 -19.62 16.17 -13.48
CA TYR A 246 -19.53 17.38 -12.67
C TYR A 246 -18.23 18.17 -12.85
N ARG A 247 -17.34 17.72 -13.75
CA ARG A 247 -16.01 18.32 -13.99
C ARG A 247 -15.25 18.52 -12.68
N ARG A 248 -15.06 17.42 -11.97
CA ARG A 248 -14.38 17.37 -10.68
C ARG A 248 -13.23 16.38 -10.72
N ASN A 249 -12.14 16.73 -10.06
CA ASN A 249 -10.98 15.87 -9.85
C ASN A 249 -11.33 14.69 -8.93
N LEU A 250 -10.63 13.56 -9.05
CA LEU A 250 -10.80 12.43 -8.14
C LEU A 250 -9.62 12.34 -7.17
N CYS A 251 -9.90 12.41 -5.87
CA CYS A 251 -8.91 12.30 -4.82
C CYS A 251 -9.12 10.97 -4.08
N ILE A 252 -8.35 9.95 -4.45
CA ILE A 252 -8.56 8.59 -3.97
C ILE A 252 -7.63 8.31 -2.78
N MET A 253 -8.23 7.83 -1.69
CA MET A 253 -7.54 7.38 -0.48
C MET A 253 -7.98 5.95 -0.14
N GLN A 254 -6.98 5.12 0.20
CA GLN A 254 -7.19 3.78 0.74
C GLN A 254 -6.71 3.76 2.18
N PRO A 255 -7.62 3.75 3.18
CA PRO A 255 -7.26 3.96 4.59
C PRO A 255 -6.28 2.93 5.18
N THR A 256 -6.09 1.79 4.52
CA THR A 256 -5.28 0.68 5.04
C THR A 256 -3.98 0.42 4.25
N SER A 257 -3.65 1.24 3.25
CA SER A 257 -2.50 0.97 2.37
C SER A 257 -1.14 1.35 2.98
N ASP A 258 -1.07 2.31 3.90
CA ASP A 258 0.18 2.80 4.49
C ASP A 258 0.07 2.94 6.02
N PRO A 259 0.93 2.28 6.82
CA PRO A 259 0.98 2.45 8.28
C PRO A 259 1.26 3.87 8.78
N LYS A 260 1.74 4.77 7.91
CA LYS A 260 1.96 6.19 8.22
C LYS A 260 0.74 7.06 7.94
N PHE A 261 -0.32 6.51 7.35
CA PHE A 261 -1.55 7.23 7.12
C PHE A 261 -2.33 7.28 8.44
N THR A 262 -2.05 8.30 9.26
CA THR A 262 -2.64 8.51 10.59
C THR A 262 -3.90 9.39 10.52
N ASP A 263 -4.59 9.55 11.66
CA ASP A 263 -5.71 10.50 11.80
C ASP A 263 -5.33 11.93 11.36
N ASP A 264 -4.17 12.42 11.79
CA ASP A 264 -3.67 13.74 11.39
C ASP A 264 -3.40 13.80 9.88
N ALA A 265 -2.78 12.75 9.32
CA ALA A 265 -2.51 12.69 7.88
C ALA A 265 -3.79 12.63 7.04
N LEU A 266 -4.87 12.01 7.55
CA LEU A 266 -6.19 12.03 6.91
C LEU A 266 -6.81 13.44 6.96
N ALA A 267 -6.72 14.12 8.10
CA ALA A 267 -7.21 15.49 8.23
C ALA A 267 -6.46 16.45 7.29
N ASP A 268 -5.12 16.34 7.25
CA ASP A 268 -4.27 17.10 6.33
C ASP A 268 -4.63 16.80 4.87
N ALA A 269 -4.84 15.52 4.51
CA ALA A 269 -5.22 15.14 3.15
C ALA A 269 -6.55 15.76 2.70
N ILE A 270 -7.56 15.79 3.58
CA ILE A 270 -8.86 16.41 3.27
C ILE A 270 -8.74 17.92 3.15
N LYS A 271 -7.95 18.55 4.03
CA LYS A 271 -7.72 19.99 4.03
C LYS A 271 -6.96 20.45 2.78
N ASP A 272 -5.95 19.69 2.38
CA ASP A 272 -5.07 20.00 1.25
C ASP A 272 -5.58 19.39 -0.07
N ALA A 273 -6.80 18.86 -0.09
CA ALA A 273 -7.40 18.29 -1.29
C ALA A 273 -7.49 19.37 -2.40
N PRO A 274 -7.12 19.03 -3.65
CA PRO A 274 -7.25 19.93 -4.78
C PRO A 274 -8.68 20.52 -4.90
N PRO A 275 -8.82 21.77 -5.37
CA PRO A 275 -10.12 22.40 -5.56
C PRO A 275 -10.97 21.59 -6.54
N ARG A 276 -12.30 21.72 -6.40
CA ARG A 276 -13.29 21.00 -7.23
C ARG A 276 -13.04 19.49 -7.28
N SER A 277 -12.66 18.87 -6.18
CA SER A 277 -12.46 17.43 -6.10
C SER A 277 -13.69 16.68 -5.58
N ILE A 278 -13.73 15.38 -5.85
CA ILE A 278 -14.52 14.37 -5.15
C ILE A 278 -13.52 13.54 -4.37
N ILE A 279 -13.67 13.52 -3.05
CA ILE A 279 -12.83 12.76 -2.15
C ILE A 279 -13.41 11.36 -2.01
N VAL A 280 -12.64 10.35 -2.40
CA VAL A 280 -13.06 8.96 -2.40
C VAL A 280 -12.28 8.20 -1.32
N LEU A 281 -13.01 7.62 -0.38
CA LEU A 281 -12.47 6.68 0.60
C LEU A 281 -12.88 5.27 0.17
N GLU A 282 -11.94 4.53 -0.39
CA GLU A 282 -12.20 3.16 -0.84
C GLU A 282 -12.07 2.13 0.28
N ASP A 283 -12.92 1.09 0.23
CA ASP A 283 -12.92 -0.07 1.14
C ASP A 283 -12.87 0.31 2.62
N VAL A 284 -13.77 1.22 3.02
CA VAL A 284 -13.79 1.72 4.40
C VAL A 284 -14.10 0.63 5.42
N ASP A 285 -14.77 -0.46 5.02
CA ASP A 285 -15.00 -1.67 5.82
C ASP A 285 -13.71 -2.29 6.37
N ALA A 286 -12.57 -2.13 5.67
CA ALA A 286 -11.27 -2.59 6.15
C ALA A 286 -10.80 -1.89 7.44
N LEU A 287 -11.39 -0.74 7.80
CA LEU A 287 -11.20 -0.04 9.08
C LEU A 287 -12.09 -0.58 10.21
N PHE A 288 -13.17 -1.29 9.87
CA PHE A 288 -14.19 -1.76 10.81
C PHE A 288 -14.08 -3.24 11.17
N ASP A 289 -13.11 -3.94 10.58
CA ASP A 289 -12.83 -5.32 10.91
C ASP A 289 -12.39 -5.45 12.38
N LYS A 290 -13.24 -6.09 13.20
CA LYS A 290 -13.07 -6.22 14.64
C LYS A 290 -11.83 -7.03 15.00
N GLN A 291 -11.35 -7.91 14.11
CA GLN A 291 -10.14 -8.70 14.32
C GLN A 291 -8.85 -7.92 14.00
N ARG A 292 -8.89 -6.93 13.08
CA ARG A 292 -7.73 -6.05 12.81
C ARG A 292 -7.41 -5.09 13.95
N ARG A 293 -8.41 -4.62 14.70
CA ARG A 293 -8.22 -3.75 15.88
C ARG A 293 -7.38 -4.40 16.99
N ALA A 294 -7.31 -5.74 17.03
CA ALA A 294 -6.60 -6.50 18.06
C ALA A 294 -5.15 -6.86 17.69
N SER A 295 -4.79 -6.91 16.40
CA SER A 295 -3.47 -7.38 15.93
C SER A 295 -2.58 -6.28 15.35
N THR A 296 -3.15 -5.16 14.93
CA THR A 296 -2.42 -4.03 14.34
C THR A 296 -2.92 -2.75 14.97
N LYS A 297 -2.04 -1.89 15.48
CA LYS A 297 -2.40 -0.48 15.74
C LYS A 297 -2.78 0.11 14.38
N LEU A 298 -4.07 0.14 14.05
CA LEU A 298 -4.56 0.87 12.89
C LEU A 298 -4.10 2.32 13.05
N SER A 299 -3.46 2.86 12.01
CA SER A 299 -2.96 4.22 12.01
C SER A 299 -4.10 5.24 11.93
N ILE A 300 -5.20 4.87 11.26
CA ILE A 300 -6.46 5.60 11.27
C ILE A 300 -7.43 4.98 12.27
N THR A 301 -7.94 5.81 13.18
CA THR A 301 -8.98 5.46 14.13
C THR A 301 -10.37 5.81 13.59
N PHE A 302 -11.40 5.15 14.14
CA PHE A 302 -12.77 5.48 13.80
C PHE A 302 -13.13 6.93 14.13
N SER A 303 -12.72 7.39 15.32
CA SER A 303 -12.89 8.78 15.73
C SER A 303 -12.16 9.74 14.80
N GLY A 304 -10.96 9.37 14.33
CA GLY A 304 -10.21 10.14 13.34
C GLY A 304 -10.95 10.31 12.02
N LEU A 305 -11.47 9.22 11.44
CA LEU A 305 -12.29 9.31 10.22
C LEU A 305 -13.53 10.19 10.40
N LEU A 306 -14.23 10.04 11.53
CA LEU A 306 -15.42 10.85 11.81
C LEU A 306 -15.07 12.33 11.97
N ASN A 307 -14.01 12.65 12.71
CA ASN A 307 -13.54 14.02 12.90
C ASN A 307 -13.05 14.63 11.59
N ALA A 308 -12.43 13.83 10.72
CA ALA A 308 -11.97 14.29 9.42
C ALA A 308 -13.15 14.61 8.46
N LEU A 309 -14.23 13.82 8.50
CA LEU A 309 -15.47 14.11 7.76
C LEU A 309 -16.24 15.31 8.32
N ASP A 310 -16.26 15.48 9.64
CA ASP A 310 -16.97 16.56 10.34
C ASP A 310 -16.16 17.86 10.48
N GLY A 311 -14.89 17.84 10.09
CA GLY A 311 -13.91 18.90 10.36
C GLY A 311 -14.42 20.31 10.05
N ILE A 312 -14.46 21.16 11.08
CA ILE A 312 -14.88 22.57 11.00
C ILE A 312 -13.94 23.39 10.09
N ALA A 313 -12.70 22.92 9.90
CA ALA A 313 -11.69 23.56 9.06
C ALA A 313 -11.65 23.05 7.61
N ASN A 314 -12.61 22.21 7.21
CA ASN A 314 -12.67 21.68 5.84
C ASN A 314 -13.11 22.76 4.85
N PRO A 315 -12.50 22.82 3.65
CA PRO A 315 -13.00 23.64 2.55
C PRO A 315 -14.50 23.43 2.24
N ASP A 316 -15.19 24.51 1.85
CA ASP A 316 -16.58 24.44 1.39
C ASP A 316 -16.70 23.72 0.05
N GLY A 317 -17.82 23.02 -0.17
CA GLY A 317 -18.16 22.37 -1.44
C GLY A 317 -17.52 21.00 -1.64
N GLN A 318 -17.10 20.36 -0.54
CA GLN A 318 -16.55 19.03 -0.53
C GLN A 318 -17.62 17.96 -0.80
N LEU A 319 -17.28 17.06 -1.72
CA LEU A 319 -18.07 15.87 -2.02
C LEU A 319 -17.28 14.63 -1.57
N PHE A 320 -17.86 13.86 -0.67
CA PHE A 320 -17.28 12.60 -0.19
C PHE A 320 -18.03 11.41 -0.79
N ILE A 321 -17.29 10.40 -1.25
CA ILE A 321 -17.84 9.09 -1.59
C ILE A 321 -17.07 8.02 -0.83
N LEU A 322 -17.78 7.31 0.03
CA LEU A 322 -17.26 6.16 0.77
C LEU A 322 -17.70 4.88 0.05
N THR A 323 -16.78 3.95 -0.19
CA THR A 323 -17.12 2.64 -0.76
C THR A 323 -16.94 1.51 0.27
N THR A 324 -17.85 0.56 0.28
CA THR A 324 -17.77 -0.63 1.15
C THR A 324 -18.40 -1.85 0.47
N ASN A 325 -17.91 -3.04 0.78
CA ASN A 325 -18.58 -4.27 0.36
C ASN A 325 -19.57 -4.77 1.43
N PHE A 326 -19.33 -4.43 2.70
CA PHE A 326 -20.13 -4.90 3.84
C PHE A 326 -20.68 -3.74 4.66
N ARG A 327 -21.88 -3.25 4.29
CA ARG A 327 -22.55 -2.17 5.04
C ARG A 327 -22.77 -2.51 6.51
N ASP A 328 -23.14 -3.76 6.81
CA ASP A 328 -23.45 -4.21 8.17
C ASP A 328 -22.22 -4.23 9.09
N ASN A 329 -21.01 -4.16 8.53
CA ASN A 329 -19.78 -4.04 9.30
C ASN A 329 -19.48 -2.60 9.71
N LEU A 330 -20.15 -1.61 9.11
CA LEU A 330 -19.93 -0.20 9.42
C LEU A 330 -20.63 0.18 10.73
N ASP A 331 -19.98 1.06 11.49
CA ASP A 331 -20.53 1.58 12.73
C ASP A 331 -21.78 2.45 12.47
N ALA A 332 -22.81 2.27 13.29
CA ALA A 332 -24.05 3.05 13.19
C ALA A 332 -23.82 4.58 13.30
N ALA A 333 -22.74 5.01 13.98
CA ALA A 333 -22.38 6.41 14.10
C ALA A 333 -21.81 7.02 12.81
N LEU A 334 -21.34 6.21 11.84
CA LEU A 334 -20.98 6.68 10.49
C LEU A 334 -22.22 6.83 9.60
N ILE A 335 -23.18 5.92 9.74
CA ILE A 335 -24.40 5.84 8.91
C ILE A 335 -25.46 6.89 9.31
N ARG A 336 -25.21 7.68 10.36
CA ARG A 336 -26.14 8.71 10.82
C ARG A 336 -26.21 9.88 9.82
N ASN A 337 -27.43 10.39 9.62
CA ASN A 337 -27.71 11.59 8.83
C ASN A 337 -26.82 12.77 9.29
N GLY A 338 -26.18 13.46 8.33
CA GLY A 338 -25.21 14.54 8.55
C GLY A 338 -23.74 14.13 8.34
N ARG A 339 -23.44 12.83 8.44
CA ARG A 339 -22.11 12.26 8.12
C ARG A 339 -22.10 11.52 6.80
N VAL A 340 -23.17 10.77 6.55
CA VAL A 340 -23.52 10.19 5.25
C VAL A 340 -24.96 10.62 4.96
N ASP A 341 -25.15 11.27 3.83
CA ASP A 341 -26.44 11.86 3.44
C ASP A 341 -27.24 10.93 2.52
N LEU A 342 -26.55 10.19 1.65
CA LEU A 342 -27.18 9.30 0.68
C LEU A 342 -26.52 7.91 0.69
N HIS A 343 -27.36 6.89 0.83
CA HIS A 343 -26.97 5.49 0.74
C HIS A 343 -27.38 4.92 -0.62
N VAL A 344 -26.41 4.35 -1.33
CA VAL A 344 -26.62 3.73 -2.64
C VAL A 344 -26.21 2.27 -2.56
N GLU A 345 -27.20 1.39 -2.73
CA GLU A 345 -26.99 -0.05 -2.73
C GLU A 345 -26.66 -0.54 -4.15
N PHE A 346 -25.59 -1.32 -4.26
CA PHE A 346 -25.14 -1.97 -5.48
C PHE A 346 -25.34 -3.48 -5.35
N THR A 347 -26.43 -3.97 -5.91
CA THR A 347 -26.79 -5.39 -5.87
C THR A 347 -26.11 -6.17 -7.01
N HIS A 348 -26.39 -7.47 -7.06
CA HIS A 348 -26.16 -8.27 -8.26
C HIS A 348 -27.00 -7.76 -9.45
N ALA A 349 -26.63 -8.18 -10.66
CA ALA A 349 -27.29 -7.73 -11.88
C ALA A 349 -28.79 -8.06 -11.86
N SER A 350 -29.62 -7.03 -12.02
CA SER A 350 -31.07 -7.20 -12.23
C SER A 350 -31.36 -7.57 -13.69
N PRO A 351 -32.52 -8.18 -13.99
CA PRO A 351 -32.95 -8.47 -15.36
C PRO A 351 -32.84 -7.25 -16.29
N ASP A 352 -33.26 -6.09 -15.80
CA ASP A 352 -33.23 -4.83 -16.56
C ASP A 352 -31.79 -4.40 -16.88
N GLN A 353 -30.85 -4.60 -15.95
CA GLN A 353 -29.44 -4.33 -16.18
C GLN A 353 -28.80 -5.31 -17.18
N VAL A 354 -29.20 -6.58 -17.15
CA VAL A 354 -28.75 -7.58 -18.14
C VAL A 354 -29.18 -7.15 -19.55
N ARG A 355 -30.45 -6.79 -19.72
CA ARG A 355 -30.97 -6.30 -21.01
C ARG A 355 -30.29 -5.00 -21.45
N ALA A 356 -30.12 -4.04 -20.53
CA ALA A 356 -29.45 -2.78 -20.83
C ALA A 356 -27.99 -2.98 -21.27
N LEU A 357 -27.26 -3.90 -20.62
CA LEU A 357 -25.88 -4.22 -20.99
C LEU A 357 -25.82 -4.90 -22.37
N PHE A 358 -26.74 -5.82 -22.68
CA PHE A 358 -26.85 -6.43 -24.01
C PHE A 358 -27.07 -5.38 -25.11
N ARG A 359 -28.03 -4.46 -24.92
CA ARG A 359 -28.30 -3.37 -25.87
C ARG A 359 -27.11 -2.44 -26.06
N GLN A 360 -26.29 -2.25 -25.03
CA GLN A 360 -25.09 -1.43 -25.12
C GLN A 360 -23.98 -2.08 -25.95
N PHE A 361 -23.81 -3.41 -25.84
CA PHE A 361 -22.80 -4.15 -26.62
C PHE A 361 -23.27 -4.48 -28.04
N TYR A 362 -24.57 -4.70 -28.25
CA TYR A 362 -25.16 -5.02 -29.54
C TYR A 362 -26.26 -4.01 -29.93
N PRO A 363 -25.89 -2.74 -30.23
CA PRO A 363 -26.87 -1.69 -30.52
C PRO A 363 -27.70 -1.94 -31.79
N ALA A 364 -27.19 -2.76 -32.72
CA ALA A 364 -27.86 -3.13 -33.96
C ALA A 364 -28.67 -4.45 -33.86
N ALA A 365 -28.82 -5.03 -32.66
CA ALA A 365 -29.56 -6.26 -32.49
C ALA A 365 -31.07 -6.06 -32.76
N PRO A 366 -31.75 -7.05 -33.39
CA PRO A 366 -33.20 -7.03 -33.53
C PRO A 366 -33.93 -6.88 -32.19
N GLU A 367 -35.09 -6.22 -32.23
CA GLU A 367 -35.93 -5.99 -31.05
C GLU A 367 -36.36 -7.33 -30.43
N GLY A 368 -36.23 -7.47 -29.11
CA GLY A 368 -36.56 -8.69 -28.37
C GLY A 368 -35.38 -9.66 -28.13
N LYS A 369 -34.25 -9.50 -28.82
CA LYS A 369 -33.04 -10.32 -28.59
C LYS A 369 -32.43 -10.14 -27.20
N ASP A 370 -32.57 -8.96 -26.63
CA ASP A 370 -32.17 -8.64 -25.27
C ASP A 370 -33.01 -9.40 -24.21
N ALA A 371 -34.31 -9.57 -24.46
CA ALA A 371 -35.18 -10.39 -23.62
C ALA A 371 -34.87 -11.89 -23.77
N GLU A 372 -34.55 -12.33 -24.99
CA GLU A 372 -34.10 -13.71 -25.24
C GLU A 372 -32.79 -14.03 -24.50
N PHE A 373 -31.82 -13.12 -24.53
CA PHE A 373 -30.57 -13.24 -23.77
C PHE A 373 -30.81 -13.28 -22.26
N GLU A 374 -31.64 -12.37 -21.73
CA GLU A 374 -31.97 -12.34 -20.30
C GLU A 374 -32.65 -13.63 -19.87
N ALA A 375 -33.60 -14.15 -20.65
CA ALA A 375 -34.26 -15.42 -20.38
C ALA A 375 -33.27 -16.61 -20.41
N ALA A 376 -32.32 -16.62 -21.35
CA ALA A 376 -31.27 -17.62 -21.41
C ALA A 376 -30.37 -17.58 -20.16
N VAL A 377 -29.93 -16.39 -19.75
CA VAL A 377 -29.12 -16.17 -18.54
C VAL A 377 -29.90 -16.58 -17.28
N ALA A 378 -31.17 -16.21 -17.17
CA ALA A 378 -32.03 -16.56 -16.04
C ALA A 378 -32.25 -18.08 -15.93
N LYS A 379 -32.51 -18.75 -17.06
CA LYS A 379 -32.68 -20.21 -17.13
C LYS A 379 -31.39 -20.94 -16.73
N LEU A 380 -30.24 -20.43 -17.13
CA LEU A 380 -28.93 -21.03 -16.88
C LEU A 380 -28.48 -20.87 -15.42
N LEU A 381 -28.69 -19.69 -14.84
CA LEU A 381 -28.28 -19.39 -13.47
C LEU A 381 -29.24 -19.95 -12.41
N GLY A 382 -30.53 -20.12 -12.74
CA GLY A 382 -31.54 -20.54 -11.78
C GLY A 382 -31.61 -19.58 -10.59
N GLU A 383 -31.30 -20.08 -9.38
CA GLU A 383 -31.23 -19.24 -8.16
C GLU A 383 -29.88 -18.49 -7.99
N ARG A 384 -28.87 -18.78 -8.83
CA ARG A 384 -27.54 -18.16 -8.70
C ARG A 384 -27.56 -16.71 -9.18
N ARG A 385 -26.72 -15.88 -8.56
CA ARG A 385 -26.61 -14.45 -8.89
C ARG A 385 -25.29 -14.15 -9.59
N VAL A 386 -25.34 -13.32 -10.64
CA VAL A 386 -24.16 -12.83 -11.37
C VAL A 386 -23.93 -11.36 -11.05
N ASN A 387 -22.66 -10.94 -10.97
CA ASN A 387 -22.33 -9.52 -10.80
C ASN A 387 -22.12 -8.84 -12.16
N MET A 388 -22.21 -7.51 -12.18
CA MET A 388 -22.05 -6.73 -13.43
C MET A 388 -20.68 -6.94 -14.08
N ALA A 389 -19.60 -7.10 -13.29
CA ALA A 389 -18.27 -7.37 -13.81
C ALA A 389 -18.18 -8.70 -14.57
N GLY A 390 -18.81 -9.77 -14.09
CA GLY A 390 -18.84 -11.07 -14.77
C GLY A 390 -19.58 -10.99 -16.09
N LEU A 391 -20.72 -10.30 -16.13
CA LEU A 391 -21.45 -10.05 -17.37
C LEU A 391 -20.65 -9.21 -18.36
N GLN A 392 -19.98 -8.17 -17.89
CA GLN A 392 -19.14 -7.34 -18.75
C GLN A 392 -17.96 -8.14 -19.33
N HIS A 393 -17.35 -9.04 -18.54
CA HIS A 393 -16.30 -9.94 -19.01
C HIS A 393 -16.79 -10.85 -20.14
N PHE A 394 -17.99 -11.44 -19.97
CA PHE A 394 -18.63 -12.26 -21.00
C PHE A 394 -18.79 -11.51 -22.33
N PHE A 395 -19.31 -10.28 -22.30
CA PHE A 395 -19.50 -9.48 -23.51
C PHE A 395 -18.17 -9.07 -24.16
N VAL A 396 -17.12 -8.82 -23.37
CA VAL A 396 -15.78 -8.54 -23.91
C VAL A 396 -15.18 -9.76 -24.60
N ALA A 397 -15.41 -10.97 -24.07
CA ALA A 397 -15.01 -12.22 -24.72
C ALA A 397 -15.75 -12.43 -26.05
N HIS A 398 -17.02 -12.02 -26.14
CA HIS A 398 -17.89 -12.13 -27.32
C HIS A 398 -17.98 -10.84 -28.16
N ARG A 399 -16.98 -9.95 -28.05
CA ARG A 399 -17.01 -8.61 -28.68
C ARG A 399 -17.14 -8.61 -30.21
N THR A 400 -16.77 -9.71 -30.87
CA THR A 400 -16.87 -9.88 -32.34
C THR A 400 -17.99 -10.82 -32.76
N SER A 401 -18.66 -11.46 -31.80
CA SER A 401 -19.72 -12.43 -32.06
C SER A 401 -21.02 -11.75 -32.45
N SER A 402 -21.85 -12.44 -33.22
CA SER A 402 -23.21 -11.98 -33.49
C SER A 402 -24.10 -12.07 -32.23
N PRO A 403 -25.23 -11.33 -32.16
CA PRO A 403 -26.16 -11.42 -31.04
C PRO A 403 -26.64 -12.87 -30.76
N ASP A 404 -26.85 -13.65 -31.83
CA ASP A 404 -27.29 -15.05 -31.73
C ASP A 404 -26.20 -15.96 -31.17
N GLU A 405 -24.95 -15.77 -31.59
CA GLU A 405 -23.79 -16.50 -31.06
C GLU A 405 -23.56 -16.17 -29.58
N ALA A 406 -23.74 -14.91 -29.18
CA ALA A 406 -23.65 -14.51 -27.79
C ALA A 406 -24.76 -15.16 -26.93
N ILE A 407 -25.98 -15.28 -27.43
CA ILE A 407 -27.06 -16.00 -26.73
C ILE A 407 -26.73 -17.50 -26.58
N ALA A 408 -26.19 -18.13 -27.62
CA ALA A 408 -25.76 -19.53 -27.57
C ALA A 408 -24.57 -19.75 -26.60
N GLY A 409 -23.69 -18.75 -26.47
CA GLY A 409 -22.49 -18.79 -25.63
C GLY A 409 -22.71 -18.55 -24.12
N VAL A 410 -23.94 -18.30 -23.67
CA VAL A 410 -24.28 -17.95 -22.27
C VAL A 410 -23.73 -18.95 -21.24
N GLN A 411 -23.50 -20.22 -21.63
CA GLN A 411 -22.86 -21.24 -20.79
C GLN A 411 -21.50 -20.79 -20.21
N ALA A 412 -20.72 -20.01 -20.95
CA ALA A 412 -19.43 -19.50 -20.51
C ALA A 412 -19.51 -18.63 -19.24
N ILE A 413 -20.67 -18.01 -18.97
CA ILE A 413 -20.91 -17.23 -17.75
C ILE A 413 -20.90 -18.15 -16.52
N LEU A 414 -21.48 -19.35 -16.63
CA LEU A 414 -21.51 -20.30 -15.52
C LEU A 414 -20.15 -20.91 -15.27
N ASP A 415 -19.38 -21.15 -16.33
CA ASP A 415 -18.04 -21.73 -16.24
C ASP A 415 -17.10 -20.76 -15.51
N ASP A 416 -17.09 -19.47 -15.87
CA ASP A 416 -16.34 -18.41 -15.16
C ASP A 416 -16.79 -18.23 -13.70
N LEU A 417 -18.09 -18.36 -13.42
CA LEU A 417 -18.62 -18.30 -12.05
C LEU A 417 -18.18 -19.50 -11.21
N ASN A 418 -18.12 -20.70 -11.79
CA ASN A 418 -17.71 -21.92 -11.10
C ASN A 418 -16.21 -21.90 -10.78
N GLU A 419 -15.37 -21.44 -11.72
CA GLU A 419 -13.93 -21.24 -11.49
C GLU A 419 -13.69 -20.24 -10.35
N LYS A 420 -14.33 -19.07 -10.40
CA LYS A 420 -14.19 -18.03 -9.35
C LYS A 420 -14.75 -18.43 -7.98
N GLN A 421 -15.76 -19.29 -7.92
CA GLN A 421 -16.24 -19.87 -6.66
C GLN A 421 -15.26 -20.90 -6.09
N GLY A 422 -14.58 -21.67 -6.94
CA GLY A 422 -13.49 -22.55 -6.54
C GLY A 422 -12.36 -21.77 -5.85
N ASP A 423 -11.95 -20.66 -6.46
CA ASP A 423 -10.89 -19.78 -5.95
C ASP A 423 -11.29 -19.02 -4.68
N LYS A 424 -12.52 -18.47 -4.63
CA LYS A 424 -13.04 -17.80 -3.41
C LYS A 424 -13.24 -18.76 -2.25
N ALA A 425 -13.66 -20.01 -2.50
CA ALA A 425 -13.79 -21.01 -1.45
C ALA A 425 -12.42 -21.39 -0.88
N GLN A 426 -11.37 -21.44 -1.70
CA GLN A 426 -9.99 -21.60 -1.24
C GLN A 426 -9.51 -20.37 -0.43
N ALA A 427 -9.72 -19.15 -0.93
CA ALA A 427 -9.30 -17.92 -0.26
C ALA A 427 -10.06 -17.64 1.06
N GLU A 428 -11.36 -17.91 1.13
CA GLU A 428 -12.15 -17.80 2.37
C GLU A 428 -11.80 -18.91 3.38
N GLU A 429 -11.42 -20.11 2.94
CA GLU A 429 -10.96 -21.20 3.82
C GLU A 429 -9.55 -20.94 4.38
N GLU A 430 -8.75 -20.14 3.68
CA GLU A 430 -7.46 -19.60 4.16
C GLU A 430 -7.65 -18.40 5.11
N GLY A 431 -8.58 -17.47 4.79
CA GLY A 431 -8.90 -16.32 5.64
C GLY A 431 -9.58 -16.67 6.97
N LYS A 432 -10.56 -17.59 6.97
CA LYS A 432 -11.29 -18.00 8.20
C LYS A 432 -10.43 -18.81 9.19
N LYS A 433 -9.24 -19.28 8.81
CA LYS A 433 -8.29 -19.96 9.72
C LYS A 433 -7.48 -18.98 10.59
N ALA A 434 -7.48 -17.69 10.28
CA ALA A 434 -6.71 -16.67 11.01
C ALA A 434 -7.47 -16.05 12.21
N GLU A 435 -8.77 -16.33 12.38
CA GLU A 435 -9.66 -15.41 13.11
C GLU A 435 -10.45 -15.97 14.31
N GLY A 436 -10.32 -17.26 14.65
CA GLY A 436 -11.08 -17.88 15.75
C GLY A 436 -10.28 -18.09 17.05
N GLY A 437 -10.11 -17.04 17.87
CA GLY A 437 -9.34 -17.12 19.13
C GLY A 437 -9.87 -16.27 20.31
N LYS A 438 -10.81 -16.85 21.06
CA LYS A 438 -11.19 -16.62 22.48
C LYS A 438 -12.17 -15.50 22.90
N GLY A 439 -13.20 -15.95 23.65
CA GLY A 439 -13.96 -15.21 24.66
C GLY A 439 -15.23 -15.96 25.09
N GLY A 440 -15.15 -16.84 26.08
CA GLY A 440 -16.28 -17.64 26.58
C GLY A 440 -16.94 -17.05 27.85
N GLY A 441 -18.23 -17.31 28.04
CA GLY A 441 -18.96 -17.00 29.28
C GLY A 441 -20.47 -17.30 29.28
N LYS A 442 -20.81 -18.56 29.61
CA LYS A 442 -21.96 -19.10 30.38
C LYS A 442 -23.45 -18.81 30.05
N ASP A 443 -24.15 -19.95 29.88
CA ASP A 443 -25.47 -20.38 30.39
C ASP A 443 -26.76 -19.58 30.12
N ALA A 444 -27.68 -20.18 29.34
CA ALA A 444 -29.10 -20.33 29.70
C ALA A 444 -29.85 -21.33 28.79
N LYS A 445 -30.63 -22.22 29.44
CA LYS A 445 -31.58 -23.20 28.87
C LYS A 445 -32.83 -22.52 28.30
N GLY A 446 -33.42 -23.06 27.22
CA GLY A 446 -34.80 -22.80 26.83
C GLY A 446 -35.25 -23.53 25.56
N LYS A 447 -36.29 -24.36 25.66
CA LYS A 447 -36.85 -25.25 24.61
C LYS A 447 -37.55 -24.48 23.46
N GLY A 448 -37.48 -25.04 22.24
CA GLY A 448 -38.42 -24.73 21.14
C GLY A 448 -38.15 -25.58 19.89
N LYS A 449 -39.11 -26.42 19.49
CA LYS A 449 -39.04 -27.42 18.42
C LYS A 449 -39.76 -26.88 17.16
N LYS A 450 -39.10 -26.75 16.00
CA LYS A 450 -39.68 -26.85 14.62
C LYS A 450 -38.63 -26.64 13.51
N GLY A 451 -38.73 -27.43 12.43
CA GLY A 451 -38.10 -27.17 11.12
C GLY A 451 -36.87 -28.02 10.78
N LYS A 452 -37.03 -29.05 9.94
CA LYS A 452 -35.98 -29.97 9.47
C LYS A 452 -35.19 -29.35 8.29
N GLY A 453 -34.50 -28.24 8.51
CA GLY A 453 -33.43 -27.77 7.62
C GLY A 453 -32.14 -28.55 7.93
N LYS A 454 -31.29 -28.84 6.93
CA LYS A 454 -29.95 -29.42 7.18
C LYS A 454 -29.25 -28.51 8.20
N LYS A 455 -29.12 -28.99 9.45
CA LYS A 455 -28.46 -28.24 10.51
C LYS A 455 -27.08 -27.84 10.01
N ALA A 456 -26.76 -26.55 10.06
CA ALA A 456 -25.39 -26.08 9.92
C ALA A 456 -24.57 -26.78 11.02
N VAL A 457 -23.87 -27.85 10.65
CA VAL A 457 -22.99 -28.58 11.56
C VAL A 457 -21.75 -27.70 11.72
N ASP A 458 -21.46 -27.31 12.96
CA ASP A 458 -20.29 -26.50 13.30
C ASP A 458 -19.04 -27.09 12.59
N PRO A 459 -18.36 -26.32 11.72
CA PRO A 459 -17.16 -26.76 11.03
C PRO A 459 -16.08 -27.32 11.97
N PHE A 460 -16.04 -26.90 13.25
CA PHE A 460 -15.11 -27.41 14.25
C PHE A 460 -15.38 -28.87 14.65
N THR A 461 -16.61 -29.39 14.51
CA THR A 461 -16.86 -30.81 14.81
C THR A 461 -16.17 -31.75 13.83
N LYS A 462 -15.78 -31.24 12.65
CA LYS A 462 -15.04 -31.97 11.61
C LYS A 462 -13.53 -31.82 11.75
N LYS A 463 -13.03 -31.07 12.73
CA LYS A 463 -11.59 -30.87 12.94
C LYS A 463 -11.06 -31.82 14.01
N ASP A 464 -9.84 -32.30 13.82
CA ASP A 464 -9.08 -33.05 14.81
C ASP A 464 -7.85 -32.26 15.26
N TRP A 465 -7.54 -32.37 16.55
CA TRP A 465 -6.38 -31.74 17.18
C TRP A 465 -5.13 -32.60 17.03
N TYR A 466 -4.05 -31.95 16.61
CA TYR A 466 -2.70 -32.51 16.50
C TYR A 466 -1.75 -31.70 17.37
N ASP A 467 -0.87 -32.37 18.10
CA ASP A 467 0.15 -31.75 18.94
C ASP A 467 1.40 -31.46 18.09
N ILE A 468 1.90 -30.23 18.14
CA ILE A 468 3.10 -29.81 17.43
C ILE A 468 4.32 -30.15 18.28
N LYS A 469 5.22 -30.98 17.74
CA LYS A 469 6.45 -31.40 18.42
C LYS A 469 7.68 -30.75 17.80
N ALA A 470 8.43 -29.99 18.62
CA ALA A 470 9.76 -29.50 18.29
C ALA A 470 10.83 -30.61 18.41
N PRO A 471 11.94 -30.47 17.65
CA PRO A 471 13.14 -31.29 17.79
C PRO A 471 13.63 -31.44 19.24
N SER A 472 14.31 -32.55 19.53
CA SER A 472 14.95 -32.80 20.85
C SER A 472 16.06 -31.81 21.22
N VAL A 473 16.46 -30.94 20.29
CA VAL A 473 17.43 -29.86 20.54
C VAL A 473 16.86 -28.77 21.48
N PHE A 474 15.53 -28.64 21.54
CA PHE A 474 14.85 -27.69 22.41
C PHE A 474 14.34 -28.38 23.68
N GLN A 475 14.36 -27.66 24.81
CA GLN A 475 13.93 -28.20 26.10
C GLN A 475 12.42 -28.50 26.12
N VAL A 476 11.61 -27.59 25.58
CA VAL A 476 10.16 -27.73 25.49
C VAL A 476 9.81 -28.31 24.12
N ARG A 477 9.55 -29.62 24.11
CA ARG A 477 9.21 -30.33 22.89
C ARG A 477 7.77 -30.09 22.41
N ASN A 478 6.85 -29.70 23.28
CA ASN A 478 5.46 -29.46 22.88
C ASN A 478 5.23 -27.97 22.64
N CYS A 479 5.18 -27.56 21.37
CA CYS A 479 5.09 -26.15 20.99
C CYS A 479 3.66 -25.61 20.97
N GLY A 480 2.66 -26.50 20.99
CA GLY A 480 1.26 -26.12 20.89
C GLY A 480 0.44 -27.18 20.17
N LYS A 481 -0.80 -26.81 19.80
CA LYS A 481 -1.71 -27.68 19.07
C LYS A 481 -2.18 -26.99 17.80
N THR A 482 -2.34 -27.77 16.74
CA THR A 482 -2.96 -27.34 15.48
C THR A 482 -4.17 -28.20 15.19
N LEU A 483 -5.11 -27.65 14.44
CA LEU A 483 -6.34 -28.34 14.05
C LEU A 483 -6.41 -28.48 12.53
N VAL A 484 -6.73 -29.68 12.08
CA VAL A 484 -6.91 -30.00 10.66
C VAL A 484 -8.23 -30.71 10.45
N THR A 485 -8.82 -30.57 9.27
CA THR A 485 -10.04 -31.30 8.92
C THR A 485 -9.75 -32.80 8.94
N ARG A 486 -10.66 -33.60 9.53
CA ARG A 486 -10.61 -35.06 9.47
C ARG A 486 -10.51 -35.53 8.03
N SER A 487 -9.73 -36.58 7.81
CA SER A 487 -9.63 -37.21 6.50
C SER A 487 -11.04 -37.61 6.02
N SER A 488 -11.39 -37.20 4.81
CA SER A 488 -12.69 -37.50 4.20
C SER A 488 -12.52 -37.77 2.71
N GLY A 489 -12.91 -38.96 2.26
CA GLY A 489 -12.71 -39.40 0.88
C GLY A 489 -11.22 -39.42 0.52
N MET A 490 -10.86 -38.80 -0.61
CA MET A 490 -9.47 -38.73 -1.11
C MET A 490 -8.61 -37.65 -0.41
N ARG A 491 -9.18 -36.84 0.49
CA ARG A 491 -8.44 -35.79 1.20
C ARG A 491 -7.89 -36.33 2.52
N VAL A 492 -6.56 -36.49 2.61
CA VAL A 492 -5.88 -36.98 3.82
C VAL A 492 -5.45 -35.81 4.70
N ALA A 493 -5.80 -35.85 5.98
CA ALA A 493 -5.48 -34.80 6.95
C ALA A 493 -3.96 -34.51 7.08
N THR A 494 -3.12 -35.53 6.88
CA THR A 494 -1.65 -35.42 6.97
C THR A 494 -1.07 -34.51 5.90
N ASP A 495 -1.62 -34.53 4.69
CA ASP A 495 -1.05 -33.81 3.55
C ASP A 495 -1.21 -32.30 3.70
N PHE A 496 -2.30 -31.89 4.37
CA PHE A 496 -2.51 -30.48 4.73
C PHE A 496 -1.62 -30.01 5.87
N LEU A 497 -1.03 -30.91 6.67
CA LEU A 497 -0.16 -30.57 7.79
C LEU A 497 1.32 -30.53 7.35
N LYS A 498 1.74 -31.47 6.50
CA LYS A 498 3.11 -31.52 5.98
C LYS A 498 3.41 -30.27 5.15
N GLY A 499 4.65 -29.78 5.24
CA GLY A 499 5.13 -28.59 4.54
C GLY A 499 4.83 -27.26 5.22
N ARG A 500 3.92 -27.19 6.20
CA ARG A 500 3.64 -25.94 6.93
C ARG A 500 4.83 -25.50 7.76
N ILE A 501 5.10 -24.19 7.76
CA ILE A 501 6.17 -23.55 8.54
C ILE A 501 5.54 -22.77 9.69
N LEU A 502 6.01 -23.02 10.90
CA LEU A 502 5.60 -22.39 12.14
C LEU A 502 6.72 -21.47 12.61
N GLU A 503 6.37 -20.27 13.10
CA GLU A 503 7.31 -19.38 13.78
C GLU A 503 7.03 -19.44 15.29
N VAL A 504 8.04 -19.82 16.08
CA VAL A 504 7.95 -19.96 17.53
C VAL A 504 9.08 -19.17 18.18
N ASN A 505 8.82 -18.58 19.34
CA ASN A 505 9.84 -17.88 20.09
C ASN A 505 10.83 -18.87 20.71
N LEU A 506 12.13 -18.57 20.68
CA LEU A 506 13.13 -19.40 21.33
C LEU A 506 12.97 -19.40 22.86
N ALA A 507 12.50 -18.29 23.45
CA ALA A 507 12.24 -18.20 24.88
C ALA A 507 11.21 -19.26 25.33
N ASP A 508 10.16 -19.47 24.55
CA ASP A 508 9.13 -20.47 24.87
C ASP A 508 9.65 -21.92 24.70
N LEU A 509 10.56 -22.12 23.73
CA LEU A 509 11.18 -23.42 23.45
C LEU A 509 12.21 -23.83 24.51
N ASN A 510 12.89 -22.88 25.15
CA ASN A 510 13.95 -23.13 26.13
C ASN A 510 13.66 -22.62 27.54
N LYS A 511 12.47 -22.04 27.78
CA LYS A 511 12.09 -21.39 29.05
C LYS A 511 13.11 -20.35 29.54
N ASP A 512 13.68 -19.60 28.60
CA ASP A 512 14.69 -18.59 28.85
C ASP A 512 14.23 -17.24 28.26
N GLU A 513 13.76 -16.34 29.13
CA GLU A 513 13.20 -15.05 28.72
C GLU A 513 14.22 -14.13 28.06
N ASP A 514 15.52 -14.30 28.35
CA ASP A 514 16.58 -13.47 27.74
C ASP A 514 16.70 -13.71 26.23
N GLN A 515 16.19 -14.84 25.74
CA GLN A 515 16.21 -15.24 24.33
C GLN A 515 14.94 -14.86 23.56
N ASN A 516 14.04 -14.06 24.15
CA ASN A 516 12.76 -13.65 23.56
C ASN A 516 12.90 -12.97 22.18
N TYR A 517 14.04 -12.34 21.93
CA TYR A 517 14.31 -11.67 20.65
C TYR A 517 14.63 -12.62 19.49
N ARG A 518 14.74 -13.94 19.71
CA ARG A 518 15.05 -14.92 18.67
C ARG A 518 13.81 -15.69 18.27
N LYS A 519 13.52 -15.69 16.97
CA LYS A 519 12.41 -16.40 16.36
C LYS A 519 12.91 -17.61 15.60
N ILE A 520 12.42 -18.80 15.94
CA ILE A 520 12.75 -20.06 15.30
C ILE A 520 11.61 -20.45 14.34
N LYS A 521 11.98 -20.82 13.12
CA LYS A 521 11.05 -21.37 12.13
C LYS A 521 11.19 -22.88 12.10
N LEU A 522 10.08 -23.58 12.30
CA LEU A 522 9.99 -25.03 12.32
C LEU A 522 9.05 -25.49 11.20
N GLN A 523 9.48 -26.42 10.37
CA GLN A 523 8.66 -27.00 9.31
C GLN A 523 8.11 -28.36 9.76
N MET A 524 6.80 -28.58 9.59
CA MET A 524 6.18 -29.88 9.80
C MET A 524 6.55 -30.81 8.63
N LEU A 525 7.35 -31.83 8.90
CA LEU A 525 7.78 -32.78 7.86
C LEU A 525 6.93 -34.04 7.85
N ASP A 526 6.53 -34.53 9.03
CA ASP A 526 5.75 -35.75 9.13
C ASP A 526 4.76 -35.73 10.30
N VAL A 527 3.79 -36.66 10.27
CA VAL A 527 2.75 -36.78 11.29
C VAL A 527 2.71 -38.23 11.80
N SER A 528 3.05 -38.43 13.06
CA SER A 528 3.00 -39.73 13.74
C SER A 528 1.84 -39.77 14.72
N GLY A 529 0.77 -40.48 14.36
CA GLY A 529 -0.49 -40.48 15.11
C GLY A 529 -1.10 -39.07 15.15
N LYS A 530 -1.17 -38.46 16.34
CA LYS A 530 -1.61 -37.07 16.54
C LYS A 530 -0.45 -36.08 16.75
N ASN A 531 0.80 -36.51 16.60
CA ASN A 531 1.97 -35.66 16.78
C ASN A 531 2.52 -35.20 15.42
N CYS A 532 2.60 -33.89 15.21
CA CYS A 532 3.30 -33.29 14.07
C CYS A 532 4.79 -33.16 14.41
N LEU A 533 5.65 -33.92 13.73
CA LEU A 533 7.09 -33.89 13.91
C LEU A 533 7.69 -32.76 13.08
N CYS A 534 8.24 -31.76 13.75
CA CYS A 534 8.82 -30.60 13.10
C CYS A 534 10.35 -30.71 13.01
N ASN A 535 10.94 -30.10 11.99
CA ASN A 535 12.38 -29.89 11.88
C ASN A 535 12.71 -28.40 11.75
N PHE A 536 13.96 -28.02 12.01
CA PHE A 536 14.42 -26.65 11.87
C PHE A 536 14.39 -26.21 10.40
N TYR A 537 13.81 -25.04 10.14
CA TYR A 537 13.70 -24.44 8.80
C TYR A 537 14.45 -23.10 8.70
N GLY A 538 14.54 -22.35 9.78
CA GLY A 538 15.25 -21.07 9.77
C GLY A 538 15.15 -20.32 11.08
N MET A 539 15.77 -19.14 11.12
CA MET A 539 15.76 -18.27 12.29
C MET A 539 15.77 -16.81 11.86
N ASP A 540 15.10 -15.94 12.61
CA ASP A 540 15.19 -14.49 12.49
C ASP A 540 15.27 -13.84 13.88
N MET A 541 15.68 -12.58 13.93
CA MET A 541 15.59 -11.76 15.15
C MET A 541 14.37 -10.85 15.09
N THR A 542 13.83 -10.49 16.26
CA THR A 542 12.74 -9.51 16.35
C THR A 542 13.20 -8.11 15.90
N THR A 543 12.29 -7.34 15.32
CA THR A 543 12.61 -6.03 14.73
C THR A 543 12.97 -5.00 15.80
N ASP A 544 12.32 -5.05 16.95
CA ASP A 544 12.62 -4.22 18.13
C ASP A 544 14.05 -4.45 18.63
N LYS A 545 14.51 -5.70 18.77
CA LYS A 545 15.89 -5.99 19.17
C LYS A 545 16.90 -5.46 18.16
N ILE A 546 16.69 -5.70 16.86
CA ILE A 546 17.59 -5.18 15.81
C ILE A 546 17.67 -3.66 15.88
N ARG A 547 16.53 -2.97 15.98
CA ARG A 547 16.47 -1.50 16.10
C ARG A 547 17.14 -1.00 17.37
N SER A 548 17.04 -1.74 18.48
CA SER A 548 17.72 -1.40 19.74
C SER A 548 19.25 -1.48 19.66
N LEU A 549 19.78 -2.37 18.82
CA LEU A 549 21.22 -2.57 18.64
C LEU A 549 21.85 -1.50 17.72
N VAL A 550 21.09 -1.03 16.72
CA VAL A 550 21.54 0.00 15.77
C VAL A 550 21.52 1.39 16.43
N LYS A 551 22.65 1.77 17.03
CA LYS A 551 22.86 3.08 17.67
C LYS A 551 23.86 3.95 16.89
N LYS A 552 23.80 5.26 17.12
CA LYS A 552 24.81 6.22 16.61
C LYS A 552 26.19 5.93 17.23
N TRP A 553 27.24 6.47 16.62
CA TRP A 553 28.63 6.44 17.12
C TRP A 553 29.37 5.09 17.05
N GLN A 554 28.80 4.09 16.40
CA GLN A 554 29.41 2.78 16.15
C GLN A 554 29.19 2.36 14.69
N SER A 555 30.09 1.56 14.13
CA SER A 555 29.91 0.95 12.82
C SER A 555 29.03 -0.29 12.93
N THR A 556 28.09 -0.43 12.02
CA THR A 556 27.32 -1.68 11.82
C THR A 556 28.01 -2.49 10.73
N ILE A 557 28.30 -3.76 11.01
CA ILE A 557 29.00 -4.64 10.08
C ILE A 557 28.10 -5.86 9.83
N GLU A 558 27.62 -5.99 8.60
CA GLU A 558 26.80 -7.11 8.16
C GLU A 558 27.57 -8.00 7.17
N CYS A 559 27.47 -9.33 7.38
CA CYS A 559 28.09 -10.35 6.54
C CYS A 559 27.06 -11.46 6.26
N THR A 560 26.93 -11.84 5.00
CA THR A 560 26.03 -12.93 4.57
C THR A 560 26.84 -13.99 3.83
N VAL A 561 26.62 -15.24 4.18
CA VAL A 561 27.32 -16.39 3.61
C VAL A 561 26.33 -17.53 3.36
N ASP A 562 26.51 -18.20 2.22
CA ASP A 562 25.81 -19.44 1.90
C ASP A 562 26.68 -20.61 2.33
N VAL A 563 26.14 -21.46 3.19
CA VAL A 563 26.83 -22.62 3.75
C VAL A 563 26.06 -23.90 3.42
N THR A 564 26.78 -25.01 3.33
CA THR A 564 26.22 -26.35 3.16
C THR A 564 26.68 -27.20 4.34
N THR A 565 25.74 -27.79 5.07
CA THR A 565 26.03 -28.69 6.20
C THR A 565 26.39 -30.09 5.71
N THR A 566 26.89 -30.95 6.61
CA THR A 566 27.29 -32.33 6.27
C THR A 566 26.13 -33.21 5.80
N ASP A 567 24.91 -32.91 6.25
CA ASP A 567 23.66 -33.54 5.84
C ASP A 567 23.03 -32.90 4.59
N ALA A 568 23.80 -32.10 3.85
CA ALA A 568 23.45 -31.49 2.56
C ALA A 568 22.31 -30.45 2.59
N TYR A 569 22.05 -29.82 3.74
CA TYR A 569 21.21 -28.63 3.79
C TYR A 569 22.01 -27.40 3.35
N LYS A 570 21.49 -26.65 2.36
CA LYS A 570 22.07 -25.37 1.95
C LYS A 570 21.31 -24.24 2.61
N MET A 571 21.99 -23.39 3.37
CA MET A 571 21.40 -22.28 4.10
C MET A 571 22.18 -20.98 3.91
N ARG A 572 21.47 -19.86 3.92
CA ARG A 572 22.04 -18.51 3.93
C ARG A 572 22.03 -17.98 5.35
N MET A 573 23.22 -17.79 5.91
CA MET A 573 23.43 -17.21 7.23
C MET A 573 23.80 -15.74 7.08
N SER A 574 23.17 -14.87 7.87
CA SER A 574 23.48 -13.45 7.95
C SER A 574 23.85 -13.09 9.38
N CYS A 575 25.06 -12.59 9.57
CA CYS A 575 25.60 -12.15 10.84
C CYS A 575 25.68 -10.62 10.89
N ILE A 576 25.35 -10.05 12.04
CA ILE A 576 25.45 -8.63 12.34
C ILE A 576 26.39 -8.44 13.53
N ALA A 577 27.26 -7.43 13.45
CA ALA A 577 28.19 -7.07 14.50
C ALA A 577 28.28 -5.56 14.63
N PHE A 578 28.57 -5.08 15.84
CA PHE A 578 28.76 -3.67 16.13
C PHE A 578 30.13 -3.41 16.72
N THR A 579 30.74 -2.29 16.39
CA THR A 579 32.04 -1.92 16.96
C THR A 579 31.89 -1.48 18.42
N LYS A 580 32.84 -1.90 19.26
CA LYS A 580 32.89 -1.61 20.70
C LYS A 580 33.90 -0.51 20.97
N LYS A 581 33.50 0.48 21.77
CA LYS A 581 34.39 1.54 22.23
C LYS A 581 35.45 0.97 23.18
N ARG A 582 36.72 1.34 23.00
CA ARG A 582 37.80 0.96 23.94
C ARG A 582 37.70 1.79 25.22
N GLN A 583 38.09 1.21 26.35
CA GLN A 583 37.94 1.84 27.68
C GLN A 583 38.62 3.23 27.76
N ASN A 584 39.80 3.38 27.14
CA ASN A 584 40.58 4.63 27.17
C ASN A 584 40.38 5.51 25.92
N GLN A 585 39.30 5.31 25.17
CA GLN A 585 39.06 6.06 23.93
C GLN A 585 38.41 7.42 24.21
N LEU A 586 39.14 8.50 23.96
CA LEU A 586 38.66 9.88 24.09
C LEU A 586 37.55 10.22 23.08
N LYS A 587 37.67 9.73 21.83
CA LYS A 587 36.66 9.94 20.80
C LYS A 587 35.33 9.26 21.18
N LYS A 588 34.22 10.00 21.07
CA LYS A 588 32.87 9.46 21.27
C LYS A 588 32.51 8.41 20.22
N THR A 589 33.07 8.54 19.02
CA THR A 589 32.80 7.67 17.87
C THR A 589 33.77 6.51 17.79
N THR A 590 33.27 5.31 17.50
CA THR A 590 34.05 4.08 17.30
C THR A 590 33.84 3.51 15.90
N TYR A 591 34.04 4.36 14.88
CA TYR A 591 33.92 3.94 13.48
C TYR A 591 35.16 3.18 13.01
N ALA A 592 34.96 1.99 12.47
CA ALA A 592 36.01 1.21 11.82
C ALA A 592 36.25 1.73 10.39
N GLN A 593 37.51 1.70 9.94
CA GLN A 593 37.85 2.06 8.57
C GLN A 593 37.35 1.01 7.58
N THR A 594 37.16 1.39 6.32
CA THR A 594 36.68 0.48 5.26
C THR A 594 37.55 -0.79 5.11
N ALA A 595 38.87 -0.66 5.23
CA ALA A 595 39.79 -1.81 5.20
C ALA A 595 39.56 -2.78 6.38
N GLN A 596 39.36 -2.23 7.58
CA GLN A 596 39.06 -3.01 8.79
C GLN A 596 37.70 -3.72 8.68
N ILE A 597 36.68 -3.02 8.16
CA ILE A 597 35.36 -3.61 7.91
C ILE A 597 35.46 -4.79 6.93
N ARG A 598 36.21 -4.65 5.84
CA ARG A 598 36.45 -5.75 4.88
C ARG A 598 37.16 -6.93 5.53
N ALA A 599 38.19 -6.69 6.33
CA ALA A 599 38.92 -7.73 7.05
C ALA A 599 38.05 -8.46 8.08
N ILE A 600 37.19 -7.72 8.81
CA ILE A 600 36.21 -8.28 9.74
C ILE A 600 35.19 -9.13 8.99
N LYS A 601 34.61 -8.64 7.89
CA LYS A 601 33.66 -9.43 7.07
C LYS A 601 34.27 -10.72 6.55
N LYS A 602 35.55 -10.69 6.13
CA LYS A 602 36.27 -11.90 5.72
C LYS A 602 36.37 -12.91 6.86
N LYS A 603 36.85 -12.49 8.04
CA LYS A 603 36.90 -13.37 9.23
C LYS A 603 35.53 -13.90 9.65
N MET A 604 34.49 -13.06 9.62
CA MET A 604 33.11 -13.48 9.90
C MET A 604 32.67 -14.58 8.94
N ALA A 605 32.94 -14.42 7.64
CA ALA A 605 32.58 -15.40 6.63
C ALA A 605 33.35 -16.72 6.81
N ASP A 606 34.65 -16.65 7.08
CA ASP A 606 35.50 -17.82 7.28
C ASP A 606 35.03 -18.65 8.49
N ILE A 607 34.70 -18.00 9.62
CA ILE A 607 34.23 -18.67 10.84
C ILE A 607 32.84 -19.26 10.62
N MET A 608 31.90 -18.52 10.02
CA MET A 608 30.56 -19.05 9.71
C MET A 608 30.63 -20.27 8.79
N THR A 609 31.49 -20.23 7.78
CA THR A 609 31.69 -21.36 6.85
C THR A 609 32.29 -22.55 7.57
N LYS A 610 33.38 -22.35 8.33
CA LYS A 610 34.08 -23.42 9.06
C LYS A 610 33.15 -24.13 10.06
N GLU A 611 32.40 -23.38 10.85
CA GLU A 611 31.55 -23.94 11.90
C GLU A 611 30.30 -24.65 11.38
N SER A 612 29.85 -24.30 10.16
CA SER A 612 28.64 -24.85 9.54
C SER A 612 28.92 -26.04 8.62
N THR A 613 30.03 -26.04 7.88
CA THR A 613 30.39 -27.15 6.97
C THR A 613 30.86 -28.39 7.73
N THR A 614 31.31 -28.24 8.98
CA THR A 614 31.83 -29.34 9.80
C THR A 614 30.76 -30.13 10.55
N VAL A 615 29.53 -29.64 10.58
CA VAL A 615 28.48 -30.10 11.51
C VAL A 615 27.17 -30.37 10.75
N ASP A 616 26.34 -31.27 11.28
CA ASP A 616 24.98 -31.51 10.78
C ASP A 616 24.02 -30.38 11.17
N LEU A 617 22.78 -30.40 10.65
CA LEU A 617 21.81 -29.37 10.99
C LEU A 617 21.48 -29.32 12.49
N LYS A 618 21.42 -30.47 13.15
CA LYS A 618 21.01 -30.61 14.57
C LYS A 618 22.01 -29.92 15.49
N ASP A 619 23.29 -30.22 15.31
CA ASP A 619 24.37 -29.66 16.10
C ASP A 619 24.68 -28.22 15.69
N LEU A 620 24.41 -27.83 14.45
CA LEU A 620 24.48 -26.42 14.05
C LEU A 620 23.42 -25.57 14.78
N VAL A 621 22.20 -26.07 14.95
CA VAL A 621 21.16 -25.39 15.75
C VAL A 621 21.58 -25.28 17.21
N LYS A 622 22.23 -26.30 17.79
CA LYS A 622 22.81 -26.21 19.14
C LYS A 622 23.85 -25.12 19.27
N LYS A 623 24.56 -24.74 18.20
CA LYS A 623 25.50 -23.60 18.20
C LYS A 623 24.77 -22.25 18.08
N PHE A 624 23.60 -22.20 17.42
CA PHE A 624 22.81 -20.97 17.28
C PHE A 624 22.15 -20.53 18.59
N ILE A 625 21.63 -21.46 19.39
CA ILE A 625 20.90 -21.18 20.64
C ILE A 625 21.75 -20.34 21.61
N PRO A 626 22.96 -20.77 22.03
CA PRO A 626 23.80 -20.02 22.96
C PRO A 626 24.66 -18.94 22.27
N ASN A 627 24.45 -18.67 20.97
CA ASN A 627 25.25 -17.72 20.19
C ASN A 627 26.75 -18.05 20.10
N SER A 628 27.13 -19.34 20.08
CA SER A 628 28.54 -19.78 20.09
C SER A 628 29.35 -19.19 18.93
N ILE A 629 28.78 -19.19 17.72
CA ILE A 629 29.41 -18.61 16.52
C ILE A 629 29.65 -17.11 16.68
N GLY A 630 28.71 -16.38 17.30
CA GLY A 630 28.86 -14.95 17.56
C GLY A 630 30.03 -14.68 18.51
N ASN A 631 30.16 -15.47 19.57
CA ASN A 631 31.23 -15.34 20.55
C ASN A 631 32.61 -15.63 19.94
N GLN A 632 32.71 -16.65 19.07
CA GLN A 632 33.96 -16.96 18.35
C GLN A 632 34.34 -15.83 17.38
N ILE A 633 33.36 -15.25 16.68
CA ILE A 633 33.60 -14.09 15.80
C ILE A 633 34.10 -12.89 16.62
N GLU A 634 33.51 -12.62 17.79
CA GLU A 634 33.93 -11.52 18.66
C GLU A 634 35.40 -11.69 19.10
N GLN A 635 35.78 -12.88 19.56
CA GLN A 635 37.16 -13.20 19.97
C GLN A 635 38.14 -13.09 18.79
N ALA A 636 37.81 -13.67 17.63
CA ALA A 636 38.70 -13.68 16.47
C ALA A 636 38.88 -12.28 15.83
N CYS A 637 37.86 -11.42 15.93
CA CYS A 637 37.91 -10.07 15.37
C CYS A 637 38.54 -9.05 16.32
N GLN A 638 38.72 -9.38 17.60
CA GLN A 638 39.35 -8.50 18.61
C GLN A 638 40.74 -8.00 18.16
N SER A 639 41.49 -8.81 17.40
CA SER A 639 42.80 -8.46 16.83
C SER A 639 42.73 -7.35 15.77
N ILE A 640 41.59 -7.19 15.09
CA ILE A 640 41.38 -6.18 14.04
C ILE A 640 40.72 -4.95 14.66
N TYR A 641 39.57 -5.16 15.29
CA TYR A 641 38.80 -4.12 15.95
C TYR A 641 37.89 -4.76 17.01
N PRO A 642 37.79 -4.19 18.23
CA PRO A 642 36.90 -4.72 19.26
C PRO A 642 35.44 -4.65 18.82
N LEU A 643 34.73 -5.78 18.87
CA LEU A 643 33.31 -5.89 18.55
C LEU A 643 32.49 -6.07 19.83
N LYS A 644 31.17 -5.92 19.69
CA LYS A 644 30.14 -6.27 20.67
C LYS A 644 28.86 -6.65 19.91
N ASP A 645 27.92 -7.25 20.63
CA ASP A 645 26.57 -7.53 20.12
C ASP A 645 26.61 -8.30 18.78
N VAL A 646 27.47 -9.32 18.71
CA VAL A 646 27.67 -10.13 17.50
C VAL A 646 26.64 -11.26 17.48
N TYR A 647 25.73 -11.23 16.51
CA TYR A 647 24.64 -12.19 16.42
C TYR A 647 24.48 -12.74 15.00
N ILE A 648 24.16 -14.03 14.90
CA ILE A 648 23.53 -14.57 13.70
C ILE A 648 22.11 -14.00 13.65
N ARG A 649 21.92 -12.98 12.82
CA ARG A 649 20.66 -12.25 12.67
C ARG A 649 19.60 -13.10 11.99
N LYS A 650 19.99 -13.80 10.92
CA LYS A 650 19.03 -14.51 10.06
C LYS A 650 19.65 -15.76 9.46
N VAL A 651 18.88 -16.84 9.44
CA VAL A 651 19.20 -18.07 8.74
C VAL A 651 18.02 -18.44 7.85
N LYS A 652 18.27 -18.57 6.55
CA LYS A 652 17.27 -18.98 5.55
C LYS A 652 17.67 -20.31 4.94
N MET A 653 16.73 -21.25 4.88
CA MET A 653 16.91 -22.45 4.05
C MET A 653 16.86 -22.09 2.57
N LEU A 654 17.84 -22.57 1.79
CA LEU A 654 17.88 -22.43 0.33
C LEU A 654 17.52 -23.76 -0.36
N LYS A 655 18.10 -24.86 0.14
CA LYS A 655 17.88 -26.20 -0.39
C LYS A 655 17.85 -27.20 0.77
N GLN A 656 16.89 -28.12 0.74
CA GLN A 656 16.81 -29.25 1.66
C GLN A 656 17.21 -30.53 0.91
N PRO A 657 17.86 -31.50 1.59
CA PRO A 657 18.08 -32.83 1.05
C PRO A 657 16.74 -33.57 0.90
N LYS A 658 16.77 -34.69 0.17
CA LYS A 658 15.59 -35.56 0.02
C LYS A 658 15.09 -35.99 1.41
N PHE A 659 13.77 -35.96 1.58
CA PHE A 659 13.13 -36.30 2.83
C PHE A 659 13.48 -37.74 3.26
N ASP A 660 13.98 -37.87 4.49
CA ASP A 660 14.35 -39.14 5.12
C ASP A 660 13.66 -39.22 6.48
N ILE A 661 12.76 -40.20 6.62
CA ILE A 661 11.95 -40.38 7.83
C ILE A 661 12.80 -40.87 9.00
N THR A 662 13.86 -41.66 8.75
CA THR A 662 14.71 -42.23 9.80
C THR A 662 15.48 -41.12 10.50
N LYS A 663 16.09 -40.21 9.72
CA LYS A 663 16.77 -39.03 10.27
C LYS A 663 15.82 -38.11 11.03
N LEU A 664 14.58 -37.95 10.58
CA LEU A 664 13.58 -37.16 11.31
C LEU A 664 13.24 -37.81 12.67
N MET A 665 13.09 -39.13 12.71
CA MET A 665 12.80 -39.87 13.93
C MET A 665 13.96 -39.80 14.94
N GLU A 666 15.21 -39.82 14.47
CA GLU A 666 16.42 -39.60 15.29
C GLU A 666 16.43 -38.20 15.95
N VAL A 667 16.00 -37.16 15.22
CA VAL A 667 15.88 -35.80 15.75
C VAL A 667 14.82 -35.72 16.87
N HIS A 668 13.83 -36.61 16.85
CA HIS A 668 12.77 -36.71 17.86
C HIS A 668 13.00 -37.80 18.91
N GLY A 669 14.11 -38.55 18.83
CA GLY A 669 14.53 -39.53 19.83
C GLY A 669 13.77 -40.87 19.84
N ASN A 670 13.07 -41.22 18.74
CA ASN A 670 12.40 -42.52 18.60
C ASN A 670 13.11 -43.34 17.51
N ALA A 671 14.21 -44.01 17.82
CA ALA A 671 14.85 -44.94 16.88
C ALA A 671 14.91 -46.36 17.48
N GLY A 672 14.08 -47.26 16.95
CA GLY A 672 14.33 -48.69 16.96
C GLY A 672 14.85 -49.11 15.57
N SER A 673 16.12 -49.55 15.54
CA SER A 673 16.81 -50.47 14.60
C SER A 673 16.45 -50.52 13.10
N GLU A 674 17.32 -50.00 12.24
CA GLU A 674 18.28 -50.71 11.34
C GLU A 674 18.70 -49.82 10.14
N PRO A 675 19.96 -49.88 9.67
CA PRO A 675 20.45 -49.03 8.58
C PRO A 675 20.18 -49.66 7.20
N VAL A 676 19.61 -48.88 6.27
CA VAL A 676 19.54 -49.26 4.84
C VAL A 676 20.48 -48.36 4.04
N VAL A 677 21.33 -49.01 3.24
CA VAL A 677 22.40 -48.43 2.42
C VAL A 677 21.85 -47.44 1.38
N ALA A 678 22.49 -46.27 1.27
CA ALA A 678 22.15 -45.21 0.33
C ALA A 678 22.50 -45.59 -1.12
N THR A 679 21.54 -45.47 -2.03
CA THR A 679 21.78 -45.41 -3.48
C THR A 679 21.80 -43.95 -3.93
N THR A 680 22.87 -43.60 -4.64
CA THR A 680 23.17 -42.29 -5.21
C THR A 680 22.22 -41.96 -6.37
N ALA A 681 21.40 -40.92 -6.19
CA ALA A 681 20.82 -40.11 -7.27
C ALA A 681 20.51 -38.72 -6.70
N ASP A 682 21.34 -37.73 -7.05
CA ASP A 682 21.33 -36.37 -6.52
C ASP A 682 20.44 -35.46 -7.38
N GLU A 683 19.17 -35.33 -6.99
CA GLU A 683 18.30 -34.23 -7.39
C GLU A 683 17.51 -33.72 -6.18
N GLY A 684 18.12 -32.83 -5.38
CA GLY A 684 17.42 -32.19 -4.26
C GLY A 684 16.44 -31.08 -4.71
N THR A 685 15.34 -30.91 -3.97
CA THR A 685 14.25 -29.97 -4.27
C THR A 685 14.64 -28.52 -3.96
N LYS A 686 14.40 -27.61 -4.91
CA LYS A 686 14.55 -26.17 -4.70
C LYS A 686 13.39 -25.68 -3.84
N VAL A 687 13.69 -24.91 -2.80
CA VAL A 687 12.65 -24.38 -1.90
C VAL A 687 12.14 -23.07 -2.47
N ASP A 688 10.87 -23.04 -2.87
CA ASP A 688 10.21 -21.81 -3.30
C ASP A 688 9.98 -20.86 -2.13
N ARG A 689 10.14 -19.57 -2.42
CA ARG A 689 10.01 -18.50 -1.45
C ARG A 689 8.53 -18.38 -1.08
N ALA A 690 8.18 -18.64 0.18
CA ALA A 690 6.90 -18.19 0.72
C ALA A 690 6.88 -16.65 0.63
N GLU A 691 5.93 -16.11 -0.14
CA GLU A 691 5.63 -14.67 -0.20
C GLU A 691 5.17 -14.13 1.15
#